data_AF-A0A444UPA3-F1
#
_entry.id   AF-A0A444UPA3-F1
#
_cell.length_a   1.000
_cell.length_b   1.000
_cell.length_c   1.000
_cell.angle_alpha   90.00
_cell.angle_beta   90.00
_cell.angle_gamma   90.00
#
_symmetry.space_group_name_H-M   'P 1'
#
loop_
_entity.id
_entity.type
_entity.pdbx_description
1 polymer ?
#
loop_
_entity_poly.entity_id
_entity_poly.type
_entity_poly.pdbx_seq_one_letter_code
_entity_poly.pdbx_strand_id
1 'polypeptide(L)'
;MAQLRFVNKTNAFPEGYSSMYHYRSCGNISEPIHTEQGGLATPVDLKLKLIPTLQHMHHDASLACSTRELLQQLVTSYPSTKMVIVTLHTFTQLAASSLIDIPNQIQLLLHYLKDDPRKAVKRLSVQDLKFLANKAPHLWTRENIQIQLLLHYLKDDPRKAVKRLSVQDLKFLANKAPHLWTRENIQTLCECALQTPYDSMKLGMLSVLSTLSGTIAIKQYFYIAPELMAVEQDAVCGLESLLLMCSLDDSASAQATLKRALTCMVKLVKCRPHLSQSVVEFLLCQLHTAQDAARILMCHSLAAIAMQLPVLGEGMLGDLMDLYKVIGRSATAESSDLHAIAMQLPVLGEGMLGDLMDLYKVIGRSATDKQQELLVSLATVIFVASRKALSLEVKMVIKQQLENVANGWTVYRIARQASRMGSHEMASELYQSLRTRVASEHFYFWLNSLKEFSQAEQCLSGLQDSDYSAAMTAIAEALKSYQKGIASLTAASTPLNPLSFQCEFVKLRINTLQALSQLICICNSLKTSPPPAIATTIALASGNELQRCGRISTQMKVSMDEFRTLATCYADLYQSSFDVDSATLRNVELYPSCREYSVSGTVQAESEYERRMMSVFNHVLEEVESLSRKHPPVSYLHTGCLCDAVIALLKVPLSFQRYFFQKLQSTSIKLALSPSPRNPTEPITVQNNQQLALKVEGVVQHGTNPGLFRTIQTVCLSVSSTPQNKTGQDYKIPLDNMTNEMEQRVEPHNDYFSTQFLLNFAVLGNHSVTVEASVADSNGEETARRRRMALMVERARRLGWILLKAVLRFSFMVINNLVAIPSYVLYLIVLQPVRLMDSDTFWYIEGVMFKWLLAMVSSWGWAAGYTVMEWGDDVRPISEDAAVVIANHQATGDVCTLMMCLQDKGTVVRKMMWLMDHVFKYTNFGLVSLIHGDFFIRQGKPHRDKQLILLKDHLDKYYHSRDRKWIVLFPEGGFLRKRRETSQSFSKKNNLPFLKHVTLPRMGATEVILKSLGPQQENGSLAAGDATRSASKSKGLQWVIDITIAYTKAKPMDIQTWILAYRSPTVTHVHYRCFPTSRRPKRSSFQGDDP
;
A
#
# COMPACT_ATOMS: atom_id res chain seq x y z
N MET A 1 -63.69 27.31 7.72
CA MET A 1 -63.11 26.97 9.05
C MET A 1 -62.49 25.57 9.16
N ALA A 2 -62.86 24.56 8.35
CA ALA A 2 -62.25 23.22 8.43
C ALA A 2 -60.84 23.10 7.80
N GLN A 3 -60.47 23.96 6.84
CA GLN A 3 -59.15 23.95 6.19
C GLN A 3 -58.03 24.64 6.99
N LEU A 4 -58.36 25.41 8.03
CA LEU A 4 -57.36 26.10 8.89
C LEU A 4 -56.85 25.23 10.04
N ARG A 5 -57.48 24.07 10.33
CA ARG A 5 -57.08 23.21 11.46
C ARG A 5 -55.87 22.32 11.18
N PHE A 6 -55.45 22.15 9.92
CA PHE A 6 -54.28 21.34 9.57
C PHE A 6 -52.94 22.06 9.79
N VAL A 7 -52.93 23.38 9.97
CA VAL A 7 -51.70 24.18 10.10
C VAL A 7 -51.12 24.15 11.53
N ASN A 8 -51.89 23.70 12.54
CA ASN A 8 -51.49 23.82 13.95
C ASN A 8 -50.71 22.63 14.53
N LYS A 9 -50.43 21.55 13.77
CA LYS A 9 -49.81 20.33 14.36
C LYS A 9 -48.51 19.83 13.75
N THR A 10 -48.00 20.40 12.68
CA THR A 10 -46.71 19.99 12.11
C THR A 10 -45.96 21.18 11.53
N ASN A 11 -44.84 21.57 12.16
CA ASN A 11 -43.85 22.52 11.62
C ASN A 11 -43.08 21.96 10.42
N ALA A 12 -43.71 21.11 9.60
CA ALA A 12 -43.12 20.49 8.43
C ALA A 12 -44.14 20.52 7.30
N PHE A 13 -44.03 21.51 6.42
CA PHE A 13 -44.52 21.36 5.05
C PHE A 13 -43.50 20.49 4.31
N PRO A 14 -43.89 19.34 3.75
CA PRO A 14 -43.01 18.57 2.87
C PRO A 14 -42.70 19.41 1.63
N GLU A 15 -41.43 19.52 1.24
CA GLU A 15 -40.92 20.32 0.10
C GLU A 15 -41.44 19.89 -1.30
N GLY A 16 -42.52 19.11 -1.38
CA GLY A 16 -42.95 18.42 -2.60
C GLY A 16 -44.35 18.75 -3.15
N TYR A 17 -45.02 19.85 -2.74
CA TYR A 17 -46.33 20.19 -3.30
C TYR A 17 -46.25 21.16 -4.51
N SER A 18 -47.10 20.88 -5.50
CA SER A 18 -47.23 21.54 -6.82
C SER A 18 -47.25 23.08 -6.78
N SER A 19 -46.53 23.72 -7.71
CA SER A 19 -46.57 25.16 -8.02
C SER A 19 -48.01 25.73 -8.08
N MET A 20 -48.97 24.93 -8.57
CA MET A 20 -50.39 25.32 -8.67
C MET A 20 -51.09 25.49 -7.32
N TYR A 21 -50.68 24.74 -6.29
CA TYR A 21 -51.18 24.91 -4.92
C TYR A 21 -50.67 26.21 -4.30
N HIS A 22 -49.38 26.51 -4.48
CA HIS A 22 -48.76 27.75 -4.00
C HIS A 22 -49.37 28.99 -4.66
N TYR A 23 -49.66 28.94 -5.96
CA TYR A 23 -50.33 30.03 -6.67
C TYR A 23 -51.72 30.36 -6.09
N ARG A 24 -52.55 29.33 -5.84
CA ARG A 24 -53.88 29.51 -5.21
C ARG A 24 -53.79 29.93 -3.75
N SER A 25 -52.84 29.39 -3.00
CA SER A 25 -52.61 29.79 -1.62
C SER A 25 -52.12 31.22 -1.51
N CYS A 26 -51.30 31.73 -2.43
CA CYS A 26 -50.82 33.12 -2.39
C CYS A 26 -51.98 34.12 -2.44
N GLY A 27 -52.96 33.91 -3.33
CA GLY A 27 -54.18 34.73 -3.38
C GLY A 27 -55.04 34.63 -2.11
N ASN A 28 -55.18 33.42 -1.56
CA ASN A 28 -55.94 33.19 -0.32
C ASN A 28 -55.22 33.68 0.95
N ILE A 29 -53.90 33.92 0.89
CA ILE A 29 -53.07 34.41 2.00
C ILE A 29 -52.94 35.93 1.94
N SER A 30 -52.90 36.54 0.75
CA SER A 30 -52.83 37.99 0.60
C SER A 30 -54.12 38.69 1.08
N GLU A 31 -55.29 38.11 0.82
CA GLU A 31 -56.60 38.66 1.24
C GLU A 31 -56.71 38.88 2.77
N PRO A 32 -56.49 37.87 3.65
CA PRO A 32 -56.58 38.04 5.11
C PRO A 32 -55.53 38.98 5.71
N ILE A 33 -54.41 39.19 5.01
CA ILE A 33 -53.32 40.06 5.47
C ILE A 33 -53.67 41.54 5.19
N HIS A 34 -54.38 41.83 4.09
CA HIS A 34 -54.78 43.18 3.66
C HIS A 34 -56.11 43.68 4.24
N THR A 35 -57.04 42.81 4.64
CA THR A 35 -58.36 43.24 5.13
C THR A 35 -58.26 44.04 6.45
N GLU A 36 -58.31 45.38 6.32
CA GLU A 36 -58.76 46.32 7.36
C GLU A 36 -60.11 46.99 7.03
N GLN A 37 -60.61 46.86 5.80
CA GLN A 37 -61.91 47.40 5.43
C GLN A 37 -63.02 46.37 5.69
N GLY A 38 -63.83 46.60 6.74
CA GLY A 38 -65.10 45.88 6.95
C GLY A 38 -65.26 45.07 8.25
N GLY A 39 -64.59 45.42 9.36
CA GLY A 39 -65.04 45.02 10.70
C GLY A 39 -64.64 43.63 11.23
N LEU A 40 -63.89 42.81 10.50
CA LEU A 40 -63.18 41.64 11.07
C LEU A 40 -61.68 41.76 10.81
N ALA A 41 -60.97 42.45 11.71
CA ALA A 41 -59.51 42.55 11.65
C ALA A 41 -58.86 41.20 12.02
N THR A 42 -58.11 40.62 11.07
CA THR A 42 -57.27 39.44 11.33
C THR A 42 -56.30 39.75 12.47
N PRO A 43 -56.29 38.98 13.57
CA PRO A 43 -55.40 39.24 14.70
C PRO A 43 -53.93 39.26 14.29
N VAL A 44 -53.13 40.15 14.90
CA VAL A 44 -51.69 40.28 14.62
C VAL A 44 -50.96 38.94 14.78
N ASP A 45 -51.34 38.13 15.77
CA ASP A 45 -50.76 36.79 16.00
C ASP A 45 -51.01 35.83 14.83
N LEU A 46 -52.14 35.95 14.14
CA LEU A 46 -52.45 35.14 12.98
C LEU A 46 -51.66 35.64 11.75
N LYS A 47 -51.53 36.97 11.57
CA LYS A 47 -50.67 37.56 10.53
C LYS A 47 -49.21 37.12 10.68
N LEU A 48 -48.68 37.11 11.91
CA LEU A 48 -47.31 36.64 12.21
C LEU A 48 -47.07 35.16 11.88
N LYS A 49 -48.12 34.32 11.87
CA LYS A 49 -48.04 32.91 11.47
C LYS A 49 -48.21 32.71 9.96
N LEU A 50 -48.95 33.59 9.30
CA LEU A 50 -49.22 33.50 7.86
C LEU A 50 -48.04 34.04 7.03
N ILE A 51 -47.41 35.14 7.43
CA ILE A 51 -46.31 35.77 6.67
C ILE A 51 -45.16 34.78 6.35
N PRO A 52 -44.67 33.94 7.28
CA PRO A 52 -43.64 32.94 6.97
C PRO A 52 -43.97 31.98 5.84
N THR A 53 -45.25 31.69 5.59
CA THR A 53 -45.65 30.77 4.50
C THR A 53 -45.34 31.33 3.10
N LEU A 54 -45.18 32.66 2.98
CA LEU A 54 -44.82 33.34 1.75
C LEU A 54 -43.38 33.01 1.29
N GLN A 55 -42.52 32.48 2.16
CA GLN A 55 -41.15 32.06 1.80
C GLN A 55 -41.13 30.98 0.69
N HIS A 56 -42.22 30.20 0.57
CA HIS A 56 -42.33 29.11 -0.39
C HIS A 56 -42.81 29.56 -1.78
N MET A 57 -43.04 30.86 -1.99
CA MET A 57 -43.53 31.43 -3.24
C MET A 57 -42.42 31.70 -4.27
N HIS A 58 -41.44 30.79 -4.36
CA HIS A 58 -40.24 30.94 -5.21
C HIS A 58 -40.25 30.06 -6.47
N HIS A 59 -41.37 29.37 -6.76
CA HIS A 59 -41.47 28.39 -7.85
C HIS A 59 -41.52 29.01 -9.26
N ASP A 60 -41.90 30.28 -9.37
CA ASP A 60 -41.93 31.05 -10.62
C ASP A 60 -41.55 32.50 -10.34
N ALA A 61 -40.90 33.15 -11.30
CA ALA A 61 -40.44 34.54 -11.21
C ALA A 61 -41.60 35.51 -11.00
N SER A 62 -42.75 35.28 -11.67
CA SER A 62 -43.94 36.12 -11.52
C SER A 62 -44.48 36.10 -10.08
N LEU A 63 -44.58 34.89 -9.50
CA LEU A 63 -45.07 34.65 -8.15
C LEU A 63 -44.08 35.19 -7.08
N ALA A 64 -42.79 35.02 -7.30
CA ALA A 64 -41.76 35.58 -6.43
C ALA A 64 -41.80 37.12 -6.44
N CYS A 65 -42.01 37.72 -7.61
CA CYS A 65 -42.11 39.18 -7.77
C CYS A 65 -43.37 39.74 -7.09
N SER A 66 -44.55 39.15 -7.32
CA SER A 66 -45.79 39.58 -6.66
C SER A 66 -45.74 39.41 -5.14
N THR A 67 -45.12 38.33 -4.66
CA THR A 67 -44.92 38.09 -3.23
C THR A 67 -43.95 39.09 -2.62
N ARG A 68 -42.91 39.48 -3.38
CA ARG A 68 -41.97 40.52 -2.99
C ARG A 68 -42.65 41.89 -2.83
N GLU A 69 -43.51 42.29 -3.77
CA GLU A 69 -44.30 43.52 -3.66
C GLU A 69 -45.20 43.51 -2.43
N LEU A 70 -45.88 42.38 -2.18
CA LEU A 70 -46.68 42.17 -0.97
C LEU A 70 -45.84 42.34 0.31
N LEU A 71 -44.71 41.65 0.42
CA LEU A 71 -43.83 41.75 1.60
C LEU A 71 -43.31 43.17 1.79
N GLN A 72 -43.01 43.90 0.71
CA GLN A 72 -42.60 45.30 0.77
C GLN A 72 -43.71 46.21 1.31
N GLN A 73 -44.96 46.00 0.87
CA GLN A 73 -46.12 46.71 1.41
C GLN A 73 -46.37 46.37 2.90
N LEU A 74 -46.14 45.12 3.32
CA LEU A 74 -46.35 44.71 4.70
C LEU A 74 -45.32 45.30 5.66
N VAL A 75 -44.07 45.40 5.22
CA VAL A 75 -43.00 46.05 6.00
C VAL A 75 -43.30 47.54 6.24
N THR A 76 -43.86 48.24 5.25
CA THR A 76 -44.22 49.66 5.38
C THR A 76 -45.53 49.89 6.13
N SER A 77 -46.53 49.02 5.94
CA SER A 77 -47.86 49.17 6.53
C SER A 77 -47.95 48.74 8.00
N TYR A 78 -47.08 47.84 8.45
CA TYR A 78 -47.10 47.32 9.83
C TYR A 78 -45.78 47.57 10.57
N PRO A 79 -45.56 48.79 11.11
CA PRO A 79 -44.27 49.19 11.69
C PRO A 79 -43.98 48.53 13.06
N SER A 80 -44.75 47.54 13.52
CA SER A 80 -44.44 46.86 14.79
C SER A 80 -43.16 46.03 14.68
N THR A 81 -42.37 45.98 15.76
CA THR A 81 -41.08 45.28 15.76
C THR A 81 -41.19 43.81 15.35
N LYS A 82 -42.20 43.07 15.84
CA LYS A 82 -42.40 41.66 15.50
C LYS A 82 -42.80 41.45 14.03
N MET A 83 -43.69 42.30 13.50
CA MET A 83 -44.13 42.22 12.10
C MET A 83 -42.97 42.53 11.14
N VAL A 84 -42.21 43.59 11.40
CA VAL A 84 -41.04 43.94 10.59
C VAL A 84 -40.02 42.81 10.60
N ILE A 85 -39.76 42.20 11.76
CA ILE A 85 -38.81 41.07 11.86
C ILE A 85 -39.27 39.87 11.04
N VAL A 86 -40.50 39.41 11.25
CA VAL A 86 -41.02 38.22 10.54
C VAL A 86 -41.06 38.48 9.04
N THR A 87 -41.54 39.65 8.63
CA THR A 87 -41.68 40.01 7.22
C THR A 87 -40.32 40.14 6.52
N LEU A 88 -39.35 40.84 7.13
CA LEU A 88 -38.00 40.94 6.57
C LEU A 88 -37.32 39.58 6.45
N HIS A 89 -37.47 38.70 7.46
CA HIS A 89 -36.88 37.36 7.42
C HIS A 89 -37.48 36.51 6.30
N THR A 90 -38.81 36.50 6.17
CA THR A 90 -39.50 35.80 5.08
C THR A 90 -39.10 36.36 3.72
N PHE A 91 -38.94 37.68 3.60
CA PHE A 91 -38.47 38.34 2.39
C PHE A 91 -37.06 37.88 2.01
N THR A 92 -36.16 37.80 2.99
CA THR A 92 -34.81 37.26 2.80
C THR A 92 -34.84 35.79 2.37
N GLN A 93 -35.68 34.95 2.99
CA GLN A 93 -35.79 33.52 2.65
C GLN A 93 -36.35 33.31 1.24
N LEU A 94 -37.33 34.12 0.82
CA LEU A 94 -37.87 34.12 -0.53
C LEU A 94 -36.79 34.52 -1.56
N ALA A 95 -36.07 35.61 -1.30
CA ALA A 95 -34.99 36.08 -2.17
C ALA A 95 -33.85 35.05 -2.28
N ALA A 96 -33.48 34.39 -1.17
CA ALA A 96 -32.46 33.35 -1.16
C ALA A 96 -32.87 32.07 -1.89
N SER A 97 -34.17 31.73 -1.90
CA SER A 97 -34.69 30.52 -2.54
C SER A 97 -34.99 30.74 -4.04
N SER A 98 -35.43 31.93 -4.42
CA SER A 98 -35.67 32.31 -5.82
C SER A 98 -34.41 32.77 -6.56
N LEU A 99 -33.37 33.21 -5.83
CA LEU A 99 -32.18 33.87 -6.36
C LEU A 99 -32.47 35.15 -7.19
N ILE A 100 -33.69 35.69 -7.08
CA ILE A 100 -34.13 36.92 -7.76
C ILE A 100 -33.95 38.10 -6.81
N ASP A 101 -33.45 39.23 -7.34
CA ASP A 101 -33.34 40.50 -6.63
C ASP A 101 -32.57 40.43 -5.29
N ILE A 102 -31.59 39.53 -5.19
CA ILE A 102 -30.68 39.44 -4.04
C ILE A 102 -29.96 40.78 -3.80
N PRO A 103 -29.43 41.51 -4.81
CA PRO A 103 -28.85 42.83 -4.60
C PRO A 103 -29.84 43.82 -3.97
N ASN A 104 -31.09 43.87 -4.46
CA ASN A 104 -32.12 44.76 -3.90
C ASN A 104 -32.48 44.37 -2.46
N GLN A 105 -32.51 43.07 -2.14
CA GLN A 105 -32.73 42.61 -0.77
C GLN A 105 -31.58 43.00 0.16
N ILE A 106 -30.33 42.87 -0.29
CA ILE A 106 -29.16 43.31 0.49
C ILE A 106 -29.26 44.82 0.75
N GLN A 107 -29.63 45.62 -0.25
CA GLN A 107 -29.76 47.07 -0.12
C GLN A 107 -30.86 47.45 0.89
N LEU A 108 -32.00 46.75 0.86
CA LEU A 108 -33.08 46.91 1.85
C LEU A 108 -32.60 46.60 3.28
N LEU A 109 -31.90 45.48 3.47
CA LEU A 109 -31.37 45.08 4.78
C LEU A 109 -30.31 46.08 5.29
N LEU A 110 -29.49 46.63 4.40
CA LEU A 110 -28.51 47.69 4.72
C LEU A 110 -29.21 49.00 5.12
N HIS A 111 -30.29 49.38 4.45
CA HIS A 111 -31.11 50.53 4.82
C HIS A 111 -31.69 50.38 6.24
N TYR A 112 -32.32 49.23 6.54
CA TYR A 112 -32.80 48.93 7.91
C TYR A 112 -31.67 48.85 8.94
N LEU A 113 -30.47 48.42 8.55
CA LEU A 113 -29.33 48.39 9.45
C LEU A 113 -28.81 49.81 9.77
N LYS A 114 -28.80 50.71 8.78
CA LYS A 114 -28.33 52.09 8.92
C LYS A 114 -29.35 52.95 9.67
N ASP A 115 -30.58 52.99 9.17
CA ASP A 115 -31.54 54.06 9.47
C ASP A 115 -32.60 53.68 10.53
N ASP A 116 -32.87 52.39 10.76
CA ASP A 116 -33.90 51.96 11.73
C ASP A 116 -33.42 52.07 13.19
N PRO A 117 -34.13 52.73 14.11
CA PRO A 117 -33.64 52.90 15.49
C PRO A 117 -33.72 51.61 16.34
N ARG A 118 -34.44 50.57 15.91
CA ARG A 118 -34.77 49.41 16.76
C ARG A 118 -33.67 48.36 16.73
N LYS A 119 -33.10 48.08 17.90
CA LYS A 119 -32.04 47.06 18.08
C LYS A 119 -32.42 45.66 17.60
N ALA A 120 -33.70 45.27 17.69
CA ALA A 120 -34.14 43.95 17.26
C ALA A 120 -34.16 43.80 15.72
N VAL A 121 -34.58 44.86 15.01
CA VAL A 121 -34.57 44.90 13.53
C VAL A 121 -33.14 44.91 13.02
N LYS A 122 -32.25 45.77 13.58
CA LYS A 122 -30.82 45.76 13.23
C LYS A 122 -30.16 44.39 13.42
N ARG A 123 -30.49 43.68 14.50
CA ARG A 123 -29.97 42.32 14.76
C ARG A 123 -30.43 41.33 13.70
N LEU A 124 -31.71 41.36 13.32
CA LEU A 124 -32.21 40.53 12.23
C LEU A 124 -31.51 40.87 10.92
N SER A 125 -31.39 42.16 10.55
CA SER A 125 -30.74 42.55 9.30
C SER A 125 -29.33 42.00 9.18
N VAL A 126 -28.56 42.01 10.29
CA VAL A 126 -27.23 41.37 10.34
C VAL A 126 -27.31 39.85 10.16
N GLN A 127 -28.27 39.18 10.81
CA GLN A 127 -28.45 37.73 10.68
C GLN A 127 -28.84 37.32 9.25
N ASP A 128 -29.75 38.06 8.62
CA ASP A 128 -30.21 37.81 7.26
C ASP A 128 -29.12 38.11 6.22
N LEU A 129 -28.34 39.17 6.41
CA LEU A 129 -27.17 39.44 5.57
C LEU A 129 -26.13 38.31 5.69
N LYS A 130 -25.89 37.77 6.90
CA LYS A 130 -25.04 36.57 7.08
C LYS A 130 -25.60 35.34 6.39
N PHE A 131 -26.92 35.15 6.44
CA PHE A 131 -27.60 34.06 5.75
C PHE A 131 -27.43 34.16 4.22
N LEU A 132 -27.63 35.35 3.64
CA LEU A 132 -27.44 35.60 2.22
C LEU A 132 -25.98 35.42 1.78
N ALA A 133 -25.01 35.88 2.58
CA ALA A 133 -23.59 35.67 2.30
C ALA A 133 -23.15 34.20 2.41
N ASN A 134 -23.88 33.35 3.16
CA ASN A 134 -23.67 31.90 3.12
C ASN A 134 -24.27 31.24 1.87
N LYS A 135 -25.46 31.69 1.43
CA LYS A 135 -26.22 31.07 0.34
C LYS A 135 -25.78 31.51 -1.06
N ALA A 136 -25.52 32.80 -1.26
CA ALA A 136 -25.21 33.37 -2.57
C ALA A 136 -24.16 34.50 -2.49
N PRO A 137 -22.92 34.20 -2.05
CA PRO A 137 -21.88 35.23 -1.89
C PRO A 137 -21.45 35.88 -3.20
N HIS A 138 -21.62 35.22 -4.34
CA HIS A 138 -21.19 35.69 -5.67
C HIS A 138 -22.12 36.76 -6.26
N LEU A 139 -23.34 36.92 -5.73
CA LEU A 139 -24.31 37.93 -6.18
C LEU A 139 -24.18 39.26 -5.42
N TRP A 140 -23.18 39.36 -4.54
CA TRP A 140 -22.88 40.59 -3.82
C TRP A 140 -22.06 41.50 -4.73
N THR A 141 -22.48 42.75 -4.86
CA THR A 141 -21.76 43.75 -5.65
C THR A 141 -20.93 44.66 -4.76
N ARG A 142 -20.03 45.42 -5.38
CA ARG A 142 -19.25 46.47 -4.73
C ARG A 142 -20.09 47.67 -4.30
N GLU A 143 -21.36 47.77 -4.65
CA GLU A 143 -22.23 48.86 -4.20
C GLU A 143 -23.01 48.48 -2.94
N ASN A 144 -23.18 47.17 -2.70
CA ASN A 144 -23.93 46.57 -1.60
C ASN A 144 -23.09 46.35 -0.33
N ILE A 145 -22.19 47.31 -0.02
CA ILE A 145 -21.08 47.09 0.91
C ILE A 145 -21.54 47.04 2.38
N GLN A 146 -21.49 45.84 2.98
CA GLN A 146 -21.38 45.71 4.45
C GLN A 146 -20.00 46.11 4.98
N ILE A 147 -18.91 45.87 4.24
CA ILE A 147 -17.53 46.05 4.73
C ILE A 147 -17.26 47.50 5.18
N GLN A 148 -17.52 48.52 4.35
CA GLN A 148 -17.40 49.94 4.71
C GLN A 148 -18.26 50.32 5.93
N LEU A 149 -19.52 49.87 6.01
CA LEU A 149 -20.38 50.14 7.16
C LEU A 149 -19.83 49.48 8.45
N LEU A 150 -19.37 48.23 8.35
CA LEU A 150 -18.76 47.50 9.46
C LEU A 150 -17.42 48.13 9.88
N LEU A 151 -16.63 48.62 8.93
CA LEU A 151 -15.39 49.38 9.17
C LEU A 151 -15.69 50.74 9.82
N HIS A 152 -16.76 51.42 9.42
CA HIS A 152 -17.23 52.64 10.08
C HIS A 152 -17.65 52.37 11.52
N TYR A 153 -18.43 51.31 11.78
CA TYR A 153 -18.74 50.90 13.17
C TYR A 153 -17.48 50.51 13.96
N LEU A 154 -16.48 49.93 13.29
CA LEU A 154 -15.22 49.57 13.93
C LEU A 154 -14.38 50.80 14.29
N LYS A 155 -14.39 51.83 13.44
CA LYS A 155 -13.69 53.09 13.65
C LYS A 155 -14.39 53.96 14.71
N ASP A 156 -15.67 54.24 14.49
CA ASP A 156 -16.37 55.37 15.12
C ASP A 156 -17.34 54.98 16.25
N ASP A 157 -17.81 53.71 16.35
CA ASP A 157 -18.78 53.33 17.39
C ASP A 157 -18.11 53.19 18.77
N PRO A 158 -18.55 53.89 19.83
CA PRO A 158 -17.88 53.84 21.13
C PRO A 158 -18.02 52.48 21.85
N ARG A 159 -18.93 51.59 21.41
CA ARG A 159 -19.27 50.36 22.15
C ARG A 159 -18.40 49.18 21.71
N LYS A 160 -17.58 48.69 22.63
CA LYS A 160 -16.71 47.50 22.43
C LYS A 160 -17.46 46.24 21.96
N ALA A 161 -18.73 46.06 22.31
CA ALA A 161 -19.54 44.93 21.87
C ALA A 161 -19.90 45.02 20.38
N VAL A 162 -20.20 46.22 19.87
CA VAL A 162 -20.52 46.47 18.47
C VAL A 162 -19.28 46.26 17.63
N LYS A 163 -18.14 46.88 18.00
CA LYS A 163 -16.85 46.67 17.32
C LYS A 163 -16.47 45.18 17.22
N ARG A 164 -16.65 44.40 18.30
CA ARG A 164 -16.37 42.95 18.29
C ARG A 164 -17.24 42.18 17.31
N LEU A 165 -18.54 42.50 17.25
CA LEU A 165 -19.46 41.91 16.27
C LEU A 165 -19.07 42.30 14.86
N SER A 166 -18.74 43.58 14.62
CA SER A 166 -18.27 44.05 13.31
C SER A 166 -17.07 43.26 12.82
N VAL A 167 -16.10 42.99 13.69
CA VAL A 167 -14.92 42.20 13.34
C VAL A 167 -15.24 40.73 13.05
N GLN A 168 -16.18 40.11 13.78
CA GLN A 168 -16.64 38.76 13.47
C GLN A 168 -17.32 38.69 12.11
N ASP A 169 -18.09 39.72 11.77
CA ASP A 169 -18.83 39.82 10.51
C ASP A 169 -17.88 40.08 9.35
N LEU A 170 -16.90 40.97 9.54
CA LEU A 170 -15.80 41.19 8.59
C LEU A 170 -15.01 39.89 8.34
N LYS A 171 -14.71 39.11 9.39
CA LYS A 171 -14.03 37.81 9.23
C LYS A 171 -14.86 36.83 8.40
N PHE A 172 -16.16 36.79 8.65
CA PHE A 172 -17.08 35.93 7.92
C PHE A 172 -17.14 36.32 6.43
N LEU A 173 -17.24 37.61 6.13
CA LEU A 173 -17.20 38.14 4.76
C LEU A 173 -15.85 37.89 4.09
N ALA A 174 -14.74 38.05 4.80
CA ALA A 174 -13.41 37.69 4.29
C ALA A 174 -13.31 36.23 3.85
N ASN A 175 -13.98 35.32 4.57
CA ASN A 175 -14.00 33.90 4.24
C ASN A 175 -14.94 33.57 3.06
N LYS A 176 -16.14 34.15 3.04
CA LYS A 176 -17.21 33.78 2.09
C LYS A 176 -17.22 34.61 0.82
N ALA A 177 -16.81 35.87 0.88
CA ALA A 177 -16.82 36.81 -0.23
C ALA A 177 -15.51 37.62 -0.30
N PRO A 178 -14.35 36.97 -0.46
CA PRO A 178 -13.06 37.65 -0.52
C PRO A 178 -12.94 38.64 -1.69
N HIS A 179 -13.67 38.41 -2.78
CA HIS A 179 -13.68 39.27 -3.97
C HIS A 179 -14.28 40.67 -3.74
N LEU A 180 -14.99 40.89 -2.62
CA LEU A 180 -15.56 42.18 -2.26
C LEU A 180 -14.57 43.12 -1.55
N TRP A 181 -13.40 42.62 -1.17
CA TRP A 181 -12.40 43.41 -0.46
C TRP A 181 -11.59 44.28 -1.42
N THR A 182 -11.56 45.58 -1.16
CA THR A 182 -10.78 46.56 -1.91
C THR A 182 -9.53 46.96 -1.12
N ARG A 183 -8.57 47.58 -1.80
CA ARG A 183 -7.38 48.18 -1.19
C ARG A 183 -7.75 49.14 -0.06
N GLU A 184 -8.72 50.03 -0.28
CA GLU A 184 -9.16 51.01 0.72
C GLU A 184 -9.76 50.36 1.97
N ASN A 185 -10.55 49.29 1.80
CA ASN A 185 -11.13 48.56 2.92
C ASN A 185 -10.05 47.87 3.77
N ILE A 186 -9.02 47.30 3.10
CA ILE A 186 -7.88 46.67 3.78
C ILE A 186 -7.07 47.74 4.53
N GLN A 187 -6.78 48.88 3.89
CA GLN A 187 -6.06 49.99 4.51
C GLN A 187 -6.81 50.52 5.75
N THR A 188 -8.12 50.77 5.63
CA THR A 188 -8.95 51.24 6.76
C THR A 188 -8.93 50.24 7.93
N LEU A 189 -8.98 48.93 7.63
CA LEU A 189 -8.89 47.89 8.66
C LEU A 189 -7.53 47.89 9.35
N CYS A 190 -6.44 48.08 8.60
CA CYS A 190 -5.09 48.20 9.11
C CYS A 190 -4.92 49.45 9.99
N GLU A 191 -5.39 50.61 9.54
CA GLU A 191 -5.39 51.85 10.32
C GLU A 191 -6.17 51.69 11.64
N CYS A 192 -7.35 51.08 11.60
CA CYS A 192 -8.13 50.77 12.80
C CYS A 192 -7.39 49.83 13.76
N ALA A 193 -6.63 48.87 13.23
CA ALA A 193 -5.82 47.95 14.03
C ALA A 193 -4.63 48.64 14.70
N LEU A 194 -3.98 49.59 14.02
CA LEU A 194 -2.89 50.38 14.58
C LEU A 194 -3.40 51.38 15.64
N GLN A 195 -4.56 51.99 15.41
CA GLN A 195 -5.12 53.02 16.29
C GLN A 195 -5.78 52.47 17.57
N THR A 196 -6.26 51.22 17.57
CA THR A 196 -6.99 50.71 18.73
C THR A 196 -6.05 50.32 19.88
N PRO A 197 -6.32 50.70 21.13
CA PRO A 197 -5.53 50.27 22.29
C PRO A 197 -5.91 48.86 22.79
N TYR A 198 -6.90 48.20 22.18
CA TYR A 198 -7.44 46.93 22.66
C TYR A 198 -6.88 45.73 21.89
N ASP A 199 -6.02 44.93 22.50
CA ASP A 199 -5.40 43.76 21.85
C ASP A 199 -6.43 42.75 21.34
N SER A 200 -7.48 42.49 22.11
CA SER A 200 -8.59 41.61 21.70
C SER A 200 -9.26 42.04 20.39
N MET A 201 -9.25 43.35 20.07
CA MET A 201 -9.80 43.89 18.83
C MET A 201 -8.77 43.80 17.71
N LYS A 202 -7.50 44.15 17.99
CA LYS A 202 -6.36 43.93 17.06
C LYS A 202 -6.36 42.49 16.54
N LEU A 203 -6.42 41.52 17.45
CA LEU A 203 -6.47 40.10 17.14
C LEU A 203 -7.64 39.72 16.23
N GLY A 204 -8.81 40.27 16.51
CA GLY A 204 -9.99 40.03 15.69
C GLY A 204 -9.78 40.54 14.26
N MET A 205 -9.27 41.77 14.11
CA MET A 205 -8.99 42.39 12.80
C MET A 205 -7.90 41.63 12.03
N LEU A 206 -6.86 41.19 12.73
CA LEU A 206 -5.84 40.30 12.17
C LEU A 206 -6.37 38.96 11.70
N SER A 207 -7.34 38.40 12.42
CA SER A 207 -8.02 37.18 11.97
C SER A 207 -8.71 37.38 10.63
N VAL A 208 -9.21 38.59 10.34
CA VAL A 208 -9.75 38.96 9.04
C VAL A 208 -8.63 39.03 7.99
N LEU A 209 -7.55 39.78 8.27
CA LEU A 209 -6.40 39.92 7.37
C LEU A 209 -5.75 38.57 7.04
N SER A 210 -5.58 37.70 8.03
CA SER A 210 -5.08 36.33 7.87
C SER A 210 -6.05 35.41 7.10
N THR A 211 -7.35 35.70 7.12
CA THR A 211 -8.31 34.97 6.26
C THR A 211 -8.18 35.43 4.81
N LEU A 212 -7.89 36.72 4.59
CA LEU A 212 -7.71 37.31 3.27
C LEU A 212 -6.31 37.10 2.68
N SER A 213 -5.32 36.67 3.47
CA SER A 213 -3.91 36.63 3.03
C SER A 213 -3.64 35.69 1.86
N GLY A 214 -4.49 34.68 1.67
CA GLY A 214 -4.45 33.79 0.49
C GLY A 214 -5.07 34.37 -0.79
N THR A 215 -5.72 35.55 -0.71
CA THR A 215 -6.51 36.13 -1.81
C THR A 215 -5.69 37.08 -2.69
N ILE A 216 -6.13 37.25 -3.93
CA ILE A 216 -5.50 38.18 -4.89
C ILE A 216 -5.54 39.63 -4.38
N ALA A 217 -6.63 40.02 -3.69
CA ALA A 217 -6.83 41.36 -3.16
C ALA A 217 -5.71 41.77 -2.20
N ILE A 218 -5.33 40.86 -1.29
CA ILE A 218 -4.19 41.09 -0.42
C ILE A 218 -2.87 40.99 -1.20
N LYS A 219 -2.65 39.96 -2.03
CA LYS A 219 -1.40 39.82 -2.80
C LYS A 219 -1.04 41.08 -3.62
N GLN A 220 -2.04 41.75 -4.21
CA GLN A 220 -1.86 43.00 -4.96
C GLN A 220 -1.55 44.21 -4.07
N TYR A 221 -2.13 44.28 -2.87
CA TYR A 221 -1.80 45.32 -1.88
C TYR A 221 -0.31 45.27 -1.48
N PHE A 222 0.21 44.06 -1.28
CA PHE A 222 1.58 43.81 -0.82
C PHE A 222 2.68 44.19 -1.83
N TYR A 223 2.39 44.25 -3.13
CA TYR A 223 3.39 44.64 -4.12
C TYR A 223 3.74 46.15 -4.04
N ILE A 224 2.90 46.97 -3.40
CA ILE A 224 2.92 48.43 -3.56
C ILE A 224 2.98 49.21 -2.23
N ALA A 225 2.60 48.62 -1.07
CA ALA A 225 2.45 49.36 0.19
C ALA A 225 3.27 48.79 1.38
N PRO A 226 4.27 49.53 1.93
CA PRO A 226 5.10 49.09 3.07
C PRO A 226 4.44 49.18 4.46
N GLU A 227 3.32 49.90 4.59
CA GLU A 227 2.58 50.11 5.85
C GLU A 227 2.09 48.80 6.50
N LEU A 228 1.96 47.72 5.73
CA LEU A 228 1.47 46.44 6.21
C LEU A 228 2.52 45.65 7.01
N MET A 229 3.82 45.91 6.80
CA MET A 229 4.89 45.32 7.63
C MET A 229 4.80 45.79 9.08
N ALA A 230 4.46 47.06 9.30
CA ALA A 230 4.24 47.61 10.64
C ALA A 230 3.02 46.94 11.32
N VAL A 231 1.94 46.73 10.56
CA VAL A 231 0.75 46.01 11.05
C VAL A 231 1.07 44.55 11.36
N GLU A 232 1.89 43.88 10.54
CA GLU A 232 2.36 42.50 10.79
C GLU A 232 3.22 42.40 12.05
N GLN A 233 4.07 43.39 12.34
CA GLN A 233 4.88 43.39 13.55
C GLN A 233 4.03 43.70 14.79
N ASP A 234 3.20 44.75 14.75
CA ASP A 234 2.26 45.09 15.82
C ASP A 234 1.25 43.96 16.08
N ALA A 235 0.90 43.22 15.05
CA ALA A 235 0.07 42.04 15.12
C ALA A 235 0.70 40.93 15.95
N VAL A 236 1.96 40.62 15.65
CA VAL A 236 2.74 39.63 16.37
C VAL A 236 2.85 40.08 17.82
N CYS A 237 3.29 41.31 18.09
CA CYS A 237 3.37 41.86 19.45
C CYS A 237 2.03 41.83 20.21
N GLY A 238 0.90 42.11 19.54
CA GLY A 238 -0.43 42.04 20.13
C GLY A 238 -0.91 40.61 20.39
N LEU A 239 -0.57 39.67 19.51
CA LEU A 239 -0.79 38.24 19.72
C LEU A 239 0.03 37.73 20.90
N GLU A 240 1.31 38.12 20.98
CA GLU A 240 2.22 37.81 22.06
C GLU A 240 1.69 38.30 23.42
N SER A 241 1.21 39.54 23.47
CA SER A 241 0.61 40.13 24.68
C SER A 241 -0.64 39.35 25.14
N LEU A 242 -1.52 38.94 24.21
CA LEU A 242 -2.68 38.12 24.53
C LEU A 242 -2.31 36.71 24.96
N LEU A 243 -1.27 36.13 24.35
CA LEU A 243 -0.75 34.82 24.70
C LEU A 243 -0.20 34.84 26.12
N LEU A 244 0.54 35.88 26.50
CA LEU A 244 1.07 36.08 27.85
C LEU A 244 -0.05 36.21 28.90
N MET A 245 -1.14 36.90 28.57
CA MET A 245 -2.28 37.03 29.48
C MET A 245 -3.11 35.74 29.61
N CYS A 246 -3.30 35.00 28.51
CA CYS A 246 -4.13 33.79 28.50
C CYS A 246 -3.36 32.53 28.90
N SER A 247 -2.03 32.54 28.87
CA SER A 247 -1.19 31.38 29.19
C SER A 247 -1.26 30.99 30.66
N LEU A 248 -1.60 31.95 31.54
CA LEU A 248 -1.71 31.78 32.98
C LEU A 248 -3.16 31.59 33.48
N ASP A 249 -4.16 31.61 32.59
CA ASP A 249 -5.57 31.48 32.96
C ASP A 249 -6.18 30.18 32.41
N ASP A 250 -6.59 29.29 33.33
CA ASP A 250 -7.22 28.00 33.03
C ASP A 250 -8.72 28.10 32.71
N SER A 251 -9.29 29.32 32.70
CA SER A 251 -10.70 29.54 32.36
C SER A 251 -11.03 29.14 30.92
N ALA A 252 -12.21 28.55 30.71
CA ALA A 252 -12.64 28.12 29.36
C ALA A 252 -12.67 29.29 28.35
N SER A 253 -12.94 30.51 28.82
CA SER A 253 -12.93 31.74 28.01
C SER A 253 -11.51 32.13 27.58
N ALA A 254 -10.53 32.05 28.49
CA ALA A 254 -9.12 32.29 28.17
C ALA A 254 -8.57 31.22 27.22
N GLN A 255 -8.85 29.94 27.48
CA GLN A 255 -8.41 28.83 26.61
C GLN A 255 -9.03 28.91 25.20
N ALA A 256 -10.30 29.32 25.08
CA ALA A 256 -10.92 29.56 23.77
C ALA A 256 -10.28 30.75 23.04
N THR A 257 -9.91 31.79 23.77
CA THR A 257 -9.22 32.97 23.23
C THR A 257 -7.80 32.62 22.78
N LEU A 258 -7.06 31.87 23.61
CA LEU A 258 -5.74 31.33 23.34
C LEU A 258 -5.74 30.46 22.08
N LYS A 259 -6.64 29.49 21.99
CA LYS A 259 -6.79 28.63 20.80
C LYS A 259 -7.05 29.44 19.54
N ARG A 260 -7.91 30.46 19.63
CA ARG A 260 -8.21 31.36 18.50
C ARG A 260 -6.98 32.18 18.11
N ALA A 261 -6.23 32.71 19.07
CA ALA A 261 -5.02 33.49 18.83
C ALA A 261 -3.94 32.66 18.14
N LEU A 262 -3.64 31.49 18.70
CA LEU A 262 -2.70 30.53 18.15
C LEU A 262 -3.10 30.05 16.74
N THR A 263 -4.39 29.77 16.50
CA THR A 263 -4.86 29.41 15.15
C THR A 263 -4.66 30.54 14.15
N CYS A 264 -4.85 31.80 14.56
CA CYS A 264 -4.59 32.96 13.69
C CYS A 264 -3.10 33.11 13.42
N MET A 265 -2.26 32.94 14.44
CA MET A 265 -0.81 32.97 14.33
C MET A 265 -0.28 31.91 13.36
N VAL A 266 -0.73 30.65 13.47
CA VAL A 266 -0.37 29.58 12.53
C VAL A 266 -0.77 29.93 11.09
N LYS A 267 -1.98 30.47 10.88
CA LYS A 267 -2.44 30.90 9.54
C LYS A 267 -1.64 32.08 9.00
N LEU A 268 -1.29 33.04 9.84
CA LEU A 268 -0.46 34.18 9.48
C LEU A 268 0.92 33.71 9.02
N VAL A 269 1.59 32.88 9.82
CA VAL A 269 2.89 32.29 9.50
C VAL A 269 2.84 31.44 8.22
N LYS A 270 1.76 30.66 7.99
CA LYS A 270 1.57 29.90 6.74
C LYS A 270 1.61 30.80 5.50
N CYS A 271 1.00 31.97 5.59
CA CYS A 271 0.94 32.92 4.47
C CYS A 271 2.16 33.86 4.42
N ARG A 272 2.86 34.06 5.54
CA ARG A 272 3.97 34.99 5.72
C ARG A 272 5.14 34.30 6.42
N PRO A 273 5.94 33.51 5.68
CA PRO A 273 7.05 32.76 6.25
C PRO A 273 8.13 33.59 6.94
N HIS A 274 8.29 34.87 6.60
CA HIS A 274 9.31 35.73 7.23
C HIS A 274 9.03 36.03 8.72
N LEU A 275 7.78 35.93 9.16
CA LEU A 275 7.38 36.13 10.56
C LEU A 275 7.62 34.89 11.43
N SER A 276 7.95 33.75 10.82
CA SER A 276 7.91 32.47 11.50
C SER A 276 8.94 32.32 12.61
N GLN A 277 10.12 32.94 12.45
CA GLN A 277 11.20 32.87 13.44
C GLN A 277 10.80 33.58 14.74
N SER A 278 10.41 34.86 14.67
CA SER A 278 9.97 35.65 15.83
C SER A 278 8.81 34.99 16.57
N VAL A 279 7.83 34.44 15.84
CA VAL A 279 6.70 33.72 16.44
C VAL A 279 7.14 32.46 17.18
N VAL A 280 8.05 31.67 16.60
CA VAL A 280 8.54 30.43 17.22
C VAL A 280 9.34 30.75 18.48
N GLU A 281 10.25 31.72 18.43
CA GLU A 281 11.04 32.18 19.57
C GLU A 281 10.13 32.60 20.74
N PHE A 282 9.08 33.39 20.46
CA PHE A 282 8.12 33.79 21.47
C PHE A 282 7.36 32.60 22.08
N LEU A 283 6.84 31.69 21.26
CA LEU A 283 6.08 30.53 21.74
C LEU A 283 6.93 29.61 22.61
N LEU A 284 8.21 29.46 22.29
CA LEU A 284 9.17 28.72 23.11
C LEU A 284 9.42 29.42 24.45
N CYS A 285 9.67 30.74 24.44
CA CYS A 285 9.78 31.52 25.68
C CYS A 285 8.53 31.39 26.58
N GLN A 286 7.32 31.43 26.01
CA GLN A 286 6.07 31.32 26.78
C GLN A 286 5.76 29.91 27.29
N LEU A 287 6.29 28.86 26.68
CA LEU A 287 6.07 27.48 27.13
C LEU A 287 6.53 27.27 28.58
N HIS A 288 7.59 27.96 29.01
CA HIS A 288 8.13 27.89 30.37
C HIS A 288 7.17 28.42 31.43
N THR A 289 6.47 29.51 31.13
CA THR A 289 5.63 30.25 32.09
C THR A 289 4.16 29.81 32.05
N ALA A 290 3.70 29.18 30.97
CA ALA A 290 2.31 28.80 30.76
C ALA A 290 1.80 27.64 31.65
N GLN A 291 0.48 27.58 31.88
CA GLN A 291 -0.20 26.42 32.47
C GLN A 291 -0.34 25.27 31.46
N ASP A 292 -0.53 24.04 31.95
CA ASP A 292 -0.54 22.83 31.11
C ASP A 292 -1.58 22.87 29.97
N ALA A 293 -2.77 23.43 30.19
CA ALA A 293 -3.78 23.57 29.14
C ALA A 293 -3.31 24.48 28.00
N ALA A 294 -2.62 25.58 28.35
CA ALA A 294 -2.05 26.50 27.39
C ALA A 294 -0.84 25.89 26.65
N ARG A 295 0.03 25.16 27.37
CA ARG A 295 1.18 24.44 26.79
C ARG A 295 0.76 23.46 25.70
N ILE A 296 -0.33 22.72 25.91
CA ILE A 296 -0.89 21.79 24.89
C ILE A 296 -1.23 22.54 23.59
N LEU A 297 -1.92 23.67 23.71
CA LEU A 297 -2.31 24.47 22.54
C LEU A 297 -1.08 25.10 21.84
N MET A 298 -0.10 25.57 22.61
CA MET A 298 1.17 26.09 22.08
C MET A 298 1.94 24.99 21.32
N CYS A 299 2.05 23.79 21.89
CA CYS A 299 2.68 22.63 21.22
C CYS A 299 1.97 22.27 19.91
N HIS A 300 0.64 22.24 19.88
CA HIS A 300 -0.11 22.01 18.64
C HIS A 300 0.19 23.07 17.57
N SER A 301 0.44 24.31 17.99
CA SER A 301 0.74 25.43 17.09
C SER A 301 2.16 25.34 16.55
N LEU A 302 3.13 25.03 17.42
CA LEU A 302 4.51 24.77 17.03
C LEU A 302 4.61 23.60 16.05
N ALA A 303 3.92 22.48 16.33
CA ALA A 303 3.86 21.35 15.41
C ALA A 303 3.27 21.74 14.05
N ALA A 304 2.20 22.55 14.04
CA ALA A 304 1.58 23.02 12.79
C ALA A 304 2.50 23.96 11.98
N ILE A 305 3.26 24.84 12.65
CA ILE A 305 4.24 25.73 12.00
C ILE A 305 5.42 24.91 11.45
N ALA A 306 6.00 24.03 12.27
CA ALA A 306 7.15 23.22 11.90
C ALA A 306 6.85 22.24 10.75
N MET A 307 5.63 21.70 10.66
CA MET A 307 5.20 20.89 9.52
C MET A 307 5.21 21.65 8.18
N GLN A 308 5.12 22.98 8.19
CA GLN A 308 5.06 23.80 6.97
C GLN A 308 6.41 24.40 6.59
N LEU A 309 7.18 24.85 7.58
CA LEU A 309 8.46 25.53 7.40
C LEU A 309 9.57 24.71 8.05
N PRO A 310 10.09 23.68 7.36
CA PRO A 310 11.07 22.76 7.94
C PRO A 310 12.34 23.50 8.35
N VAL A 311 12.74 24.56 7.63
CA VAL A 311 13.94 25.41 7.86
C VAL A 311 14.03 25.89 9.29
N LEU A 312 12.88 26.19 9.92
CA LEU A 312 12.82 26.59 11.32
C LEU A 312 13.25 25.45 12.25
N GLY A 313 13.00 24.18 11.92
CA GLY A 313 13.39 23.04 12.76
C GLY A 313 14.90 22.89 12.99
N GLU A 314 15.76 23.43 12.11
CA GLU A 314 17.23 23.40 12.31
C GLU A 314 17.78 24.70 12.92
N GLY A 315 17.23 25.88 12.58
CA GLY A 315 17.52 27.13 13.31
C GLY A 315 17.00 27.10 14.74
N MET A 316 16.01 26.24 15.00
CA MET A 316 15.54 25.89 16.33
C MET A 316 16.54 25.09 17.17
N LEU A 317 17.80 25.01 16.78
CA LEU A 317 18.76 24.13 17.42
C LEU A 317 19.87 24.93 18.06
N GLY A 318 19.81 26.28 18.17
CA GLY A 318 21.00 27.15 18.19
C GLY A 318 21.29 28.07 19.40
N ASP A 319 20.30 28.59 20.10
CA ASP A 319 20.54 29.73 21.01
C ASP A 319 20.31 29.37 22.48
N LEU A 320 20.52 28.10 22.84
CA LEU A 320 19.96 27.51 24.06
C LEU A 320 20.93 26.65 24.88
N MET A 321 22.17 26.50 24.41
CA MET A 321 23.26 25.91 25.20
C MET A 321 23.73 26.81 26.35
N ASP A 322 23.48 28.12 26.31
CA ASP A 322 24.11 29.08 27.25
C ASP A 322 23.39 29.28 28.59
N LEU A 323 22.10 28.94 28.71
CA LEU A 323 21.38 29.02 30.00
C LEU A 323 21.62 27.80 30.92
N TYR A 324 22.21 26.73 30.37
CA TYR A 324 22.55 25.47 31.07
C TYR A 324 23.53 25.68 32.23
N LYS A 325 24.42 26.68 32.12
CA LYS A 325 25.48 26.91 33.11
C LYS A 325 25.01 27.60 34.38
N VAL A 326 23.84 28.25 34.38
CA VAL A 326 23.46 29.17 35.47
C VAL A 326 22.63 28.48 36.57
N ILE A 327 21.82 27.46 36.25
CA ILE A 327 20.82 26.92 37.20
C ILE A 327 21.24 25.57 37.83
N GLY A 328 22.41 25.04 37.47
CA GLY A 328 23.09 24.00 38.26
C GLY A 328 23.58 24.44 39.64
N ARG A 329 23.32 25.70 40.06
CA ARG A 329 23.73 26.26 41.36
C ARG A 329 22.58 26.66 42.30
N SER A 330 21.31 26.39 41.97
CA SER A 330 20.19 26.75 42.86
C SER A 330 19.69 25.55 43.68
N ALA A 331 20.59 24.94 44.43
CA ALA A 331 20.25 24.06 45.55
C ALA A 331 21.30 24.11 46.66
N THR A 332 21.94 25.27 46.89
CA THR A 332 22.54 25.67 48.18
C THR A 332 23.01 27.13 48.11
N ALA A 333 22.61 27.91 49.12
CA ALA A 333 23.18 29.17 49.57
C ALA A 333 22.82 30.49 48.87
N GLU A 334 22.82 31.53 49.72
CA GLU A 334 22.29 32.88 49.58
C GLU A 334 23.12 33.83 48.69
N SER A 335 22.44 34.92 48.29
CA SER A 335 22.94 36.29 48.06
C SER A 335 23.72 36.69 46.79
N SER A 336 23.23 37.81 46.24
CA SER A 336 23.90 38.91 45.51
C SER A 336 24.76 38.63 44.27
N ASP A 337 24.19 38.97 43.10
CA ASP A 337 24.76 39.86 42.06
C ASP A 337 24.34 39.42 40.64
N LEU A 338 23.09 39.75 40.28
CA LEU A 338 22.58 39.70 38.92
C LEU A 338 22.60 41.12 38.33
N HIS A 339 23.73 41.58 37.78
CA HIS A 339 23.74 42.81 36.95
C HIS A 339 24.89 43.01 35.95
N ALA A 340 25.76 42.04 35.65
CA ALA A 340 27.00 42.38 34.90
C ALA A 340 27.44 41.46 33.74
N ILE A 341 26.66 40.50 33.26
CA ILE A 341 27.06 39.68 32.10
C ILE A 341 25.92 39.57 31.09
N ALA A 342 25.50 40.73 30.60
CA ALA A 342 24.83 40.88 29.32
C ALA A 342 25.66 41.93 28.57
N MET A 343 26.55 41.50 27.67
CA MET A 343 27.14 42.28 26.56
C MET A 343 28.25 41.48 25.88
N GLN A 344 27.95 40.98 24.66
CA GLN A 344 28.80 40.83 23.46
C GLN A 344 28.33 39.65 22.59
N LEU A 345 27.64 39.96 21.49
CA LEU A 345 27.33 39.10 20.32
C LEU A 345 28.61 38.55 19.64
N PRO A 346 28.59 37.63 18.63
CA PRO A 346 27.49 36.95 17.90
C PRO A 346 27.73 35.41 17.63
N VAL A 347 26.85 34.78 16.84
CA VAL A 347 26.97 33.48 16.11
C VAL A 347 26.13 32.31 16.66
N LEU A 348 24.86 32.32 16.22
CA LEU A 348 24.02 31.22 15.72
C LEU A 348 24.62 29.79 15.79
N GLY A 349 24.06 28.93 16.66
CA GLY A 349 24.10 27.47 16.50
C GLY A 349 24.72 26.67 17.66
N GLU A 350 24.03 26.42 18.78
CA GLU A 350 23.54 25.13 19.31
C GLU A 350 22.63 25.30 20.60
N GLY A 351 21.53 24.53 20.82
CA GLY A 351 20.36 25.03 21.60
C GLY A 351 19.11 24.16 21.87
N MET A 352 18.02 24.19 21.08
CA MET A 352 16.64 24.03 21.62
C MET A 352 16.04 22.62 21.80
N LEU A 353 16.82 21.53 21.71
CA LEU A 353 16.37 20.16 22.01
C LEU A 353 16.36 19.85 23.52
N GLY A 354 17.13 20.62 24.30
CA GLY A 354 17.20 20.55 25.76
C GLY A 354 15.89 20.98 26.44
N ASP A 355 15.28 22.10 26.05
CA ASP A 355 14.07 22.65 26.70
C ASP A 355 12.85 21.73 26.66
N LEU A 356 12.60 21.11 25.51
CA LEU A 356 11.51 20.16 25.35
C LEU A 356 11.78 18.86 26.14
N MET A 357 13.05 18.46 26.26
CA MET A 357 13.46 17.34 27.12
C MET A 357 13.40 17.70 28.61
N ASP A 358 13.66 18.94 28.97
CA ASP A 358 13.62 19.43 30.34
C ASP A 358 12.16 19.65 30.80
N LEU A 359 11.26 20.13 29.94
CA LEU A 359 9.82 20.16 30.22
C LEU A 359 9.24 18.74 30.32
N TYR A 360 9.64 17.82 29.42
CA TYR A 360 9.24 16.41 29.45
C TYR A 360 9.73 15.70 30.73
N LYS A 361 10.88 16.10 31.29
CA LYS A 361 11.38 15.65 32.61
C LYS A 361 10.65 16.29 33.81
N VAL A 362 10.20 17.54 33.72
CA VAL A 362 9.51 18.28 34.81
C VAL A 362 8.06 17.80 35.03
N ILE A 363 7.36 17.37 33.97
CA ILE A 363 5.95 16.96 34.01
C ILE A 363 5.73 15.62 34.75
N GLY A 364 6.79 14.87 35.04
CA GLY A 364 6.76 13.52 35.63
C GLY A 364 6.38 13.44 37.13
N ARG A 365 5.64 14.40 37.69
CA ARG A 365 5.34 14.45 39.15
C ARG A 365 3.89 14.07 39.51
N SER A 366 2.95 14.04 38.56
CA SER A 366 1.58 13.53 38.77
C SER A 366 0.94 12.99 37.47
N ALA A 367 -0.11 12.17 37.59
CA ALA A 367 -0.74 11.44 36.49
C ALA A 367 -2.13 12.00 36.12
N THR A 368 -2.25 13.30 35.84
CA THR A 368 -3.53 13.88 35.38
C THR A 368 -3.74 13.71 33.88
N ASP A 369 -4.99 13.67 33.42
CA ASP A 369 -5.32 13.57 31.98
C ASP A 369 -4.71 14.70 31.14
N LYS A 370 -4.64 15.92 31.69
CA LYS A 370 -4.00 17.07 31.03
C LYS A 370 -2.50 16.84 30.83
N GLN A 371 -1.79 16.28 31.81
CA GLN A 371 -0.37 15.98 31.69
C GLN A 371 -0.12 14.84 30.69
N GLN A 372 -0.98 13.82 30.65
CA GLN A 372 -0.91 12.77 29.63
C GLN A 372 -1.05 13.34 28.21
N GLU A 373 -1.98 14.28 28.00
CA GLU A 373 -2.14 14.99 26.73
C GLU A 373 -0.91 15.82 26.39
N LEU A 374 -0.37 16.55 27.36
CA LEU A 374 0.82 17.38 27.20
C LEU A 374 2.05 16.56 26.79
N LEU A 375 2.26 15.38 27.38
CA LEU A 375 3.33 14.45 26.98
C LEU A 375 3.20 14.05 25.50
N VAL A 376 1.98 13.79 25.02
CA VAL A 376 1.72 13.47 23.60
C VAL A 376 2.05 14.69 22.72
N SER A 377 1.59 15.88 23.10
CA SER A 377 1.81 17.10 22.31
C SER A 377 3.29 17.45 22.21
N LEU A 378 4.06 17.34 23.31
CA LEU A 378 5.50 17.59 23.33
C LEU A 378 6.27 16.60 22.46
N ALA A 379 6.01 15.30 22.64
CA ALA A 379 6.65 14.28 21.81
C ALA A 379 6.33 14.48 20.32
N THR A 380 5.11 14.92 20.00
CA THR A 380 4.73 15.24 18.61
C THR A 380 5.59 16.39 18.05
N VAL A 381 5.79 17.47 18.81
CA VAL A 381 6.65 18.59 18.38
C VAL A 381 8.09 18.12 18.18
N ILE A 382 8.63 17.31 19.10
CA ILE A 382 9.99 16.75 18.99
C ILE A 382 10.14 15.93 17.71
N PHE A 383 9.19 15.05 17.40
CA PHE A 383 9.25 14.24 16.17
C PHE A 383 9.10 15.08 14.89
N VAL A 384 8.31 16.17 14.93
CA VAL A 384 8.17 17.08 13.78
C VAL A 384 9.43 17.92 13.58
N ALA A 385 10.07 18.37 14.66
CA ALA A 385 11.28 19.19 14.60
C ALA A 385 12.52 18.36 14.22
N SER A 386 12.56 17.09 14.62
CA SER A 386 13.69 16.20 14.36
C SER A 386 13.67 15.69 12.91
N ARG A 387 14.48 16.31 12.05
CA ARG A 387 14.61 15.91 10.64
C ARG A 387 15.48 14.67 10.41
N LYS A 388 16.42 14.41 11.32
CA LYS A 388 17.34 13.27 11.30
C LYS A 388 16.93 12.24 12.34
N ALA A 389 17.61 11.10 12.39
CA ALA A 389 17.41 10.15 13.48
C ALA A 389 17.62 10.86 14.84
N LEU A 390 16.70 10.65 15.78
CA LEU A 390 16.78 11.21 17.12
C LEU A 390 18.10 10.78 17.78
N SER A 391 18.76 11.68 18.52
CA SER A 391 19.97 11.35 19.27
C SER A 391 19.67 10.32 20.36
N LEU A 392 20.68 9.57 20.78
CA LEU A 392 20.54 8.53 21.82
C LEU A 392 20.03 9.12 23.14
N GLU A 393 20.52 10.30 23.51
CA GLU A 393 20.13 11.02 24.73
C GLU A 393 18.64 11.35 24.75
N VAL A 394 18.12 11.87 23.64
CA VAL A 394 16.70 12.19 23.45
C VAL A 394 15.82 10.96 23.57
N LYS A 395 16.22 9.84 22.97
CA LYS A 395 15.49 8.57 23.07
C LYS A 395 15.42 8.07 24.51
N MET A 396 16.56 8.12 25.23
CA MET A 396 16.62 7.68 26.63
C MET A 396 15.71 8.51 27.54
N VAL A 397 15.70 9.84 27.38
CA VAL A 397 14.83 10.72 28.18
C VAL A 397 13.36 10.44 27.90
N ILE A 398 12.97 10.29 26.62
CA ILE A 398 11.58 9.97 26.27
C ILE A 398 11.15 8.67 26.96
N LYS A 399 11.99 7.63 26.88
CA LYS A 399 11.71 6.32 27.45
C LYS A 399 11.56 6.36 28.97
N GLN A 400 12.50 6.97 29.67
CA GLN A 400 12.50 7.02 31.14
C GLN A 400 11.23 7.66 31.70
N GLN A 401 10.77 8.76 31.09
CA GLN A 401 9.54 9.43 31.56
C GLN A 401 8.26 8.64 31.23
N LEU A 402 8.24 7.94 30.09
CA LEU A 402 7.12 7.07 29.73
C LEU A 402 6.97 5.89 30.69
N GLU A 403 8.09 5.33 31.16
CA GLU A 403 8.08 4.23 32.14
C GLU A 403 7.56 4.68 33.51
N ASN A 404 7.82 5.94 33.90
CA ASN A 404 7.47 6.45 35.22
C ASN A 404 6.00 6.90 35.35
N VAL A 405 5.46 7.60 34.35
CA VAL A 405 4.20 8.37 34.52
C VAL A 405 3.14 8.10 33.43
N ALA A 406 3.54 7.56 32.27
CA ALA A 406 2.61 7.43 31.14
C ALA A 406 1.75 6.15 31.24
N ASN A 407 0.45 6.31 31.02
CA ASN A 407 -0.43 5.17 30.82
C ASN A 407 -0.22 4.53 29.43
N GLY A 408 -0.71 3.30 29.24
CA GLY A 408 -0.51 2.58 27.97
C GLY A 408 -1.08 3.30 26.74
N TRP A 409 -2.15 4.08 26.91
CA TRP A 409 -2.76 4.84 25.83
C TRP A 409 -1.90 6.04 25.39
N THR A 410 -1.30 6.75 26.33
CA THR A 410 -0.35 7.84 26.09
C THR A 410 0.86 7.34 25.32
N VAL A 411 1.47 6.24 25.77
CA VAL A 411 2.59 5.60 25.07
C VAL A 411 2.19 5.20 23.66
N TYR A 412 0.99 4.64 23.47
CA TYR A 412 0.51 4.24 22.15
C TYR A 412 0.33 5.44 21.21
N ARG A 413 -0.23 6.54 21.71
CA ARG A 413 -0.39 7.78 20.93
C ARG A 413 0.96 8.36 20.54
N ILE A 414 1.96 8.34 21.41
CA ILE A 414 3.32 8.79 21.11
C ILE A 414 3.98 7.88 20.07
N ALA A 415 3.88 6.56 20.21
CA ALA A 415 4.37 5.60 19.22
C ALA A 415 3.73 5.82 17.84
N ARG A 416 2.42 6.10 17.82
CA ARG A 416 1.69 6.45 16.60
C ARG A 416 2.21 7.74 15.95
N GLN A 417 2.49 8.78 16.74
CA GLN A 417 3.06 10.02 16.21
C GLN A 417 4.48 9.81 15.68
N ALA A 418 5.30 9.01 16.37
CA ALA A 418 6.62 8.62 15.90
C ALA A 418 6.54 7.90 14.54
N SER A 419 5.64 6.91 14.39
CA SER A 419 5.39 6.24 13.09
C SER A 419 4.89 7.18 12.01
N ARG A 420 4.06 8.19 12.36
CA ARG A 420 3.55 9.17 11.40
C ARG A 420 4.65 10.11 10.92
N MET A 421 5.57 10.51 11.79
CA MET A 421 6.67 11.43 11.44
C MET A 421 7.92 10.71 10.91
N GLY A 422 7.89 9.37 10.79
CA GLY A 422 9.01 8.59 10.23
C GLY A 422 10.09 8.22 11.25
N SER A 423 9.90 8.48 12.55
CA SER A 423 10.79 8.06 13.64
C SER A 423 10.55 6.59 14.02
N HIS A 424 10.81 5.67 13.09
CA HIS A 424 10.44 4.25 13.22
C HIS A 424 11.18 3.47 14.31
N GLU A 425 12.41 3.85 14.64
CA GLU A 425 13.17 3.24 15.74
C GLU A 425 12.45 3.44 17.08
N MET A 426 12.12 4.68 17.42
CA MET A 426 11.36 5.00 18.63
C MET A 426 9.99 4.31 18.62
N ALA A 427 9.29 4.32 17.48
CA ALA A 427 7.99 3.67 17.35
C ALA A 427 8.06 2.16 17.65
N SER A 428 9.06 1.47 17.08
CA SER A 428 9.30 0.03 17.30
C SER A 428 9.49 -0.28 18.79
N GLU A 429 10.32 0.49 19.49
CA GLU A 429 10.57 0.30 20.93
C GLU A 429 9.31 0.50 21.76
N LEU A 430 8.52 1.53 21.47
CA LEU A 430 7.29 1.82 22.21
C LEU A 430 6.19 0.79 21.93
N TYR A 431 6.04 0.31 20.70
CA TYR A 431 5.11 -0.79 20.42
C TYR A 431 5.55 -2.08 21.11
N GLN A 432 6.85 -2.35 21.19
CA GLN A 432 7.40 -3.50 21.91
C GLN A 432 7.10 -3.43 23.41
N SER A 433 7.26 -2.26 24.05
CA SER A 433 6.98 -2.07 25.47
C SER A 433 5.49 -2.20 25.81
N LEU A 434 4.61 -1.85 24.87
CA LEU A 434 3.16 -1.99 25.03
C LEU A 434 2.63 -3.39 24.78
N ARG A 435 3.30 -4.17 23.93
CA ARG A 435 2.81 -5.47 23.46
C ARG A 435 2.40 -6.41 24.60
N THR A 436 3.13 -6.43 25.70
CA THR A 436 2.86 -7.30 26.87
C THR A 436 1.89 -6.69 27.89
N ARG A 437 1.46 -5.44 27.70
CA ARG A 437 0.59 -4.69 28.64
C ARG A 437 -0.88 -4.65 28.21
N VAL A 438 -1.25 -5.30 27.11
CA VAL A 438 -2.62 -5.26 26.58
C VAL A 438 -3.39 -6.53 26.91
N ALA A 439 -4.65 -6.37 27.31
CA ALA A 439 -5.53 -7.46 27.74
C ALA A 439 -6.24 -8.23 26.60
N SER A 440 -6.14 -7.76 25.35
CA SER A 440 -6.80 -8.36 24.18
C SER A 440 -5.80 -8.90 23.18
N GLU A 441 -6.03 -10.13 22.72
CA GLU A 441 -5.21 -10.78 21.70
C GLU A 441 -5.19 -9.99 20.38
N HIS A 442 -6.32 -9.42 19.98
CA HIS A 442 -6.39 -8.61 18.75
C HIS A 442 -5.48 -7.38 18.84
N PHE A 443 -5.45 -6.72 20.00
CA PHE A 443 -4.56 -5.58 20.23
C PHE A 443 -3.09 -5.99 20.38
N TYR A 444 -2.81 -7.18 20.95
CA TYR A 444 -1.47 -7.77 20.93
C TYR A 444 -0.97 -7.95 19.49
N PHE A 445 -1.77 -8.57 18.63
CA PHE A 445 -1.41 -8.81 17.23
C PHE A 445 -1.30 -7.51 16.43
N TRP A 446 -2.15 -6.52 16.73
CA TRP A 446 -2.06 -5.17 16.16
C TRP A 446 -0.74 -4.48 16.54
N LEU A 447 -0.41 -4.39 17.82
CA LEU A 447 0.84 -3.78 18.28
C LEU A 447 2.07 -4.53 17.76
N ASN A 448 2.01 -5.87 17.73
CA ASN A 448 3.08 -6.67 17.17
C ASN A 448 3.28 -6.40 15.67
N SER A 449 2.19 -6.19 14.92
CA SER A 449 2.28 -5.80 13.51
C SER A 449 2.93 -4.42 13.33
N LEU A 450 2.53 -3.42 14.12
CA LEU A 450 3.10 -2.07 14.08
C LEU A 450 4.58 -2.05 14.45
N LYS A 451 4.98 -2.89 15.41
CA LYS A 451 6.39 -3.09 15.78
C LYS A 451 7.19 -3.64 14.59
N GLU A 452 6.73 -4.73 13.97
CA GLU A 452 7.43 -5.35 12.83
C GLU A 452 7.49 -4.40 11.61
N PHE A 453 6.44 -3.61 11.34
CA PHE A 453 6.47 -2.59 10.27
C PHE A 453 7.47 -1.48 10.57
N SER A 454 7.54 -1.03 11.82
CA SER A 454 8.51 -0.01 12.23
C SER A 454 9.95 -0.54 12.15
N GLN A 455 10.19 -1.80 12.52
CA GLN A 455 11.50 -2.45 12.33
C GLN A 455 11.89 -2.56 10.85
N ALA A 456 10.92 -2.87 9.99
CA ALA A 456 11.15 -2.94 8.55
C ALA A 456 11.56 -1.57 7.96
N GLU A 457 10.91 -0.48 8.36
CA GLU A 457 11.26 0.86 7.87
C GLU A 457 12.55 1.40 8.51
N GLN A 458 12.84 1.04 9.76
CA GLN A 458 14.10 1.38 10.42
C GLN A 458 15.31 0.85 9.64
N CYS A 459 15.28 -0.41 9.18
CA CYS A 459 16.43 -0.99 8.46
C CYS A 459 16.68 -0.35 7.07
N LEU A 460 15.66 0.27 6.47
CA LEU A 460 15.79 0.98 5.19
C LEU A 460 16.39 2.39 5.36
N SER A 461 16.21 3.01 6.53
CA SER A 461 16.69 4.37 6.80
C SER A 461 18.22 4.50 6.91
N GLY A 462 18.93 3.39 7.17
CA GLY A 462 20.39 3.36 7.38
C GLY A 462 21.24 3.09 6.14
N LEU A 463 20.67 3.20 4.93
CA LEU A 463 21.39 2.89 3.69
C LEU A 463 22.45 3.95 3.37
N GLN A 464 23.63 3.51 2.92
CA GLN A 464 24.66 4.42 2.37
C GLN A 464 24.44 4.66 0.87
N ASP A 465 24.89 5.82 0.39
CA ASP A 465 24.83 6.15 -1.04
C ASP A 465 25.72 5.21 -1.85
N SER A 466 25.25 4.83 -3.04
CA SER A 466 25.95 3.95 -3.99
C SER A 466 26.32 2.53 -3.48
N ASP A 467 25.86 2.08 -2.30
CA ASP A 467 26.03 0.70 -1.83
C ASP A 467 24.81 -0.19 -2.17
N TYR A 468 24.83 -0.72 -3.39
CA TYR A 468 23.75 -1.57 -3.91
C TYR A 468 23.65 -2.94 -3.21
N SER A 469 24.74 -3.44 -2.62
CA SER A 469 24.76 -4.74 -1.94
C SER A 469 24.12 -4.64 -0.56
N ALA A 470 24.45 -3.59 0.19
CA ALA A 470 23.78 -3.29 1.45
C ALA A 470 22.28 -3.00 1.22
N ALA A 471 21.93 -2.25 0.17
CA ALA A 471 20.54 -2.00 -0.20
C ALA A 471 19.73 -3.30 -0.42
N MET A 472 20.27 -4.25 -1.18
CA MET A 472 19.60 -5.54 -1.41
C MET A 472 19.42 -6.35 -0.12
N THR A 473 20.41 -6.31 0.78
CA THR A 473 20.34 -7.01 2.07
C THR A 473 19.30 -6.37 2.99
N ALA A 474 19.28 -5.04 3.08
CA ALA A 474 18.30 -4.28 3.85
C ALA A 474 16.88 -4.50 3.33
N ILE A 475 16.67 -4.51 2.01
CA ILE A 475 15.35 -4.82 1.43
C ILE A 475 14.91 -6.24 1.81
N ALA A 476 15.80 -7.24 1.76
CA ALA A 476 15.47 -8.60 2.16
C ALA A 476 15.07 -8.70 3.65
N GLU A 477 15.76 -7.97 4.51
CA GLU A 477 15.43 -7.88 5.94
C GLU A 477 14.10 -7.14 6.18
N ALA A 478 13.89 -6.00 5.51
CA ALA A 478 12.64 -5.25 5.55
C ALA A 478 11.46 -6.14 5.11
N LEU A 479 11.61 -6.87 4.00
CA LEU A 479 10.60 -7.80 3.51
C LEU A 479 10.29 -8.91 4.52
N LYS A 480 11.31 -9.46 5.19
CA LYS A 480 11.11 -10.46 6.25
C LYS A 480 10.27 -9.91 7.39
N SER A 481 10.59 -8.70 7.88
CA SER A 481 9.85 -8.04 8.95
C SER A 481 8.42 -7.67 8.51
N TYR A 482 8.25 -7.15 7.30
CA TYR A 482 6.92 -6.89 6.74
C TYR A 482 6.05 -8.14 6.60
N GLN A 483 6.63 -9.28 6.18
CA GLN A 483 5.90 -10.55 6.08
C GLN A 483 5.46 -11.08 7.45
N LYS A 484 6.27 -10.89 8.49
CA LYS A 484 5.84 -11.18 9.88
C LYS A 484 4.74 -10.23 10.33
N GLY A 485 4.90 -8.93 10.06
CA GLY A 485 3.93 -7.90 10.40
C GLY A 485 2.57 -8.13 9.77
N ILE A 486 2.51 -8.46 8.47
CA ILE A 486 1.24 -8.70 7.76
C ILE A 486 0.53 -9.98 8.26
N ALA A 487 1.28 -11.03 8.62
CA ALA A 487 0.71 -12.21 9.23
C ALA A 487 0.06 -11.88 10.58
N SER A 488 0.76 -11.09 11.42
CA SER A 488 0.23 -10.58 12.69
C SER A 488 -0.99 -9.66 12.48
N LEU A 489 -0.93 -8.75 11.52
CA LEU A 489 -2.04 -7.83 11.21
C LEU A 489 -3.29 -8.58 10.74
N THR A 490 -3.12 -9.64 9.96
CA THR A 490 -4.23 -10.50 9.51
C THR A 490 -4.87 -11.22 10.69
N ALA A 491 -4.08 -11.67 11.67
CA ALA A 491 -4.59 -12.25 12.91
C ALA A 491 -5.30 -11.24 13.82
N ALA A 492 -4.93 -9.96 13.75
CA ALA A 492 -5.63 -8.87 14.44
C ALA A 492 -6.99 -8.51 13.81
N SER A 493 -7.18 -8.81 12.51
CA SER A 493 -8.39 -8.47 11.77
C SER A 493 -9.53 -9.45 12.09
N THR A 494 -10.72 -8.92 12.36
CA THR A 494 -11.93 -9.73 12.62
C THR A 494 -13.06 -9.38 11.66
N PRO A 495 -14.11 -10.22 11.52
CA PRO A 495 -15.28 -9.86 10.73
C PRO A 495 -16.01 -8.61 11.23
N LEU A 496 -15.99 -8.37 12.55
CA LEU A 496 -16.61 -7.20 13.18
C LEU A 496 -15.78 -5.92 12.99
N ASN A 497 -14.45 -6.04 12.94
CA ASN A 497 -13.55 -4.92 12.69
C ASN A 497 -12.48 -5.31 11.65
N PRO A 498 -12.81 -5.26 10.34
CA PRO A 498 -11.89 -5.67 9.29
C PRO A 498 -10.81 -4.61 9.05
N LEU A 499 -9.54 -4.97 9.25
CA LEU A 499 -8.36 -4.08 9.07
C LEU A 499 -7.92 -4.00 7.61
N SER A 500 -8.88 -3.62 6.78
CA SER A 500 -8.87 -3.98 5.38
C SER A 500 -7.99 -3.04 4.55
N PHE A 501 -8.01 -1.74 4.88
CA PHE A 501 -7.12 -0.75 4.28
C PHE A 501 -5.66 -1.02 4.67
N GLN A 502 -5.42 -1.28 5.95
CA GLN A 502 -4.09 -1.53 6.51
C GLN A 502 -3.45 -2.76 5.84
N CYS A 503 -4.23 -3.83 5.67
CA CYS A 503 -3.79 -5.04 4.98
C CYS A 503 -3.39 -4.79 3.52
N GLU A 504 -4.22 -4.08 2.75
CA GLU A 504 -3.90 -3.79 1.35
C GLU A 504 -2.71 -2.83 1.22
N PHE A 505 -2.69 -1.75 2.01
CA PHE A 505 -1.58 -0.78 2.01
C PHE A 505 -0.23 -1.44 2.28
N VAL A 506 -0.15 -2.31 3.29
CA VAL A 506 1.09 -3.03 3.63
C VAL A 506 1.50 -4.02 2.54
N LYS A 507 0.55 -4.73 1.92
CA LYS A 507 0.86 -5.61 0.79
C LYS A 507 1.43 -4.83 -0.39
N LEU A 508 0.87 -3.65 -0.70
CA LEU A 508 1.41 -2.81 -1.76
C LEU A 508 2.83 -2.37 -1.43
N ARG A 509 3.10 -1.95 -0.18
CA ARG A 509 4.47 -1.64 0.27
C ARG A 509 5.42 -2.84 0.11
N ILE A 510 5.00 -4.05 0.48
CA ILE A 510 5.78 -5.29 0.28
C ILE A 510 6.10 -5.48 -1.21
N ASN A 511 5.09 -5.39 -2.07
CA ASN A 511 5.28 -5.61 -3.51
C ASN A 511 6.16 -4.52 -4.13
N THR A 512 6.04 -3.26 -3.68
CA THR A 512 6.92 -2.15 -4.07
C THR A 512 8.38 -2.46 -3.70
N LEU A 513 8.66 -2.90 -2.47
CA LEU A 513 10.01 -3.29 -2.07
C LEU A 513 10.56 -4.48 -2.90
N GLN A 514 9.71 -5.45 -3.24
CA GLN A 514 10.08 -6.55 -4.13
C GLN A 514 10.42 -6.09 -5.54
N ALA A 515 9.62 -5.19 -6.12
CA ALA A 515 9.86 -4.62 -7.44
C ALA A 515 11.15 -3.78 -7.47
N LEU A 516 11.42 -2.98 -6.44
CA LEU A 516 12.65 -2.21 -6.29
C LEU A 516 13.89 -3.11 -6.17
N SER A 517 13.80 -4.20 -5.39
CA SER A 517 14.88 -5.20 -5.29
C SER A 517 15.14 -5.90 -6.63
N GLN A 518 14.08 -6.25 -7.36
CA GLN A 518 14.20 -6.81 -8.71
C GLN A 518 14.86 -5.81 -9.67
N LEU A 519 14.49 -4.52 -9.61
CA LEU A 519 15.07 -3.47 -10.44
C LEU A 519 16.59 -3.35 -10.20
N ILE A 520 17.05 -3.29 -8.94
CA ILE A 520 18.50 -3.28 -8.63
C ILE A 520 19.18 -4.52 -9.20
N CYS A 521 18.54 -5.69 -9.09
CA CYS A 521 19.09 -6.94 -9.61
C CYS A 521 19.18 -6.93 -11.16
N ILE A 522 18.22 -6.32 -11.84
CA ILE A 522 18.20 -6.15 -13.30
C ILE A 522 19.27 -5.14 -13.73
N CYS A 523 19.40 -4.00 -13.04
CA CYS A 523 20.45 -3.01 -13.33
C CYS A 523 21.85 -3.63 -13.21
N ASN A 524 22.09 -4.47 -12.20
CA ASN A 524 23.36 -5.20 -12.05
C ASN A 524 23.62 -6.22 -13.17
N SER A 525 22.57 -6.72 -13.85
CA SER A 525 22.73 -7.64 -14.97
C SER A 525 23.37 -6.98 -16.21
N LEU A 526 23.34 -5.64 -16.34
CA LEU A 526 23.98 -4.93 -17.44
C LEU A 526 25.49 -5.25 -17.49
N LYS A 527 26.13 -5.36 -16.32
CA LYS A 527 27.55 -5.73 -16.16
C LYS A 527 27.87 -7.13 -16.70
N THR A 528 26.85 -7.95 -16.95
CA THR A 528 26.97 -9.32 -17.48
C THR A 528 26.51 -9.43 -18.95
N SER A 529 26.24 -8.31 -19.62
CA SER A 529 25.82 -8.27 -21.03
C SER A 529 26.97 -8.62 -21.98
N PRO A 530 26.69 -9.25 -23.13
CA PRO A 530 27.73 -9.61 -24.09
C PRO A 530 28.40 -8.37 -24.70
N PRO A 531 29.69 -8.44 -25.09
CA PRO A 531 30.42 -7.34 -25.73
C PRO A 531 29.69 -6.74 -26.96
N PRO A 532 29.91 -5.45 -27.29
CA PRO A 532 29.22 -4.73 -28.38
C PRO A 532 29.21 -5.43 -29.75
N ALA A 533 30.28 -6.16 -30.08
CA ALA A 533 30.38 -6.92 -31.34
C ALA A 533 29.37 -8.08 -31.44
N ILE A 534 29.13 -8.78 -30.32
CA ILE A 534 28.17 -9.89 -30.24
C ILE A 534 26.74 -9.36 -30.18
N ALA A 535 26.53 -8.29 -29.41
CA ALA A 535 25.25 -7.60 -29.28
C ALA A 535 24.72 -7.04 -30.62
N THR A 536 25.60 -6.48 -31.46
CA THR A 536 25.23 -5.94 -32.77
C THR A 536 24.79 -7.03 -33.74
N THR A 537 25.47 -8.18 -33.70
CA THR A 537 25.15 -9.34 -34.54
C THR A 537 23.79 -9.96 -34.16
N ILE A 538 23.49 -10.06 -32.86
CA ILE A 538 22.21 -10.57 -32.35
C ILE A 538 21.05 -9.64 -32.73
N ALA A 539 21.24 -8.33 -32.67
CA ALA A 539 20.22 -7.36 -33.06
C ALA A 539 19.90 -7.39 -34.56
N LEU A 540 20.92 -7.51 -35.42
CA LEU A 540 20.74 -7.66 -36.86
C LEU A 540 20.03 -8.99 -37.21
N ALA A 541 20.39 -10.08 -36.56
CA ALA A 541 19.79 -11.40 -36.79
C ALA A 541 18.33 -11.50 -36.30
N SER A 542 17.96 -10.76 -35.24
CA SER A 542 16.61 -10.78 -34.66
C SER A 542 15.66 -9.71 -35.22
N GLY A 543 16.17 -8.78 -36.04
CA GLY A 543 15.39 -7.64 -36.56
C GLY A 543 14.95 -6.63 -35.49
N ASN A 544 15.48 -6.72 -34.27
CA ASN A 544 15.11 -5.86 -33.14
C ASN A 544 16.34 -5.16 -32.56
N GLU A 545 16.48 -3.86 -32.82
CA GLU A 545 17.63 -3.07 -32.36
C GLU A 545 17.81 -3.06 -30.83
N LEU A 546 16.73 -3.26 -30.04
CA LEU A 546 16.80 -3.32 -28.58
C LEU A 546 17.60 -4.52 -28.04
N GLN A 547 17.79 -5.55 -28.87
CA GLN A 547 18.65 -6.70 -28.53
C GLN A 547 20.14 -6.33 -28.46
N ARG A 548 20.54 -5.14 -28.96
CA ARG A 548 21.91 -4.61 -28.74
C ARG A 548 22.22 -4.39 -27.26
N CYS A 549 21.19 -4.19 -26.43
CA CYS A 549 21.36 -4.07 -24.98
C CYS A 549 21.37 -5.45 -24.28
N GLY A 550 21.16 -6.55 -25.01
CA GLY A 550 21.09 -7.90 -24.44
C GLY A 550 19.79 -8.17 -23.67
N ARG A 551 19.86 -9.14 -22.73
CA ARG A 551 18.69 -9.63 -21.97
C ARG A 551 18.07 -8.60 -21.03
N ILE A 552 18.80 -7.51 -20.74
CA ILE A 552 18.32 -6.44 -19.86
C ILE A 552 17.08 -5.75 -20.44
N SER A 553 16.96 -5.61 -21.77
CA SER A 553 15.80 -4.97 -22.41
C SER A 553 14.49 -5.71 -22.06
N THR A 554 14.49 -7.04 -22.17
CA THR A 554 13.32 -7.87 -21.81
C THR A 554 13.03 -7.84 -20.32
N GLN A 555 14.07 -7.90 -19.48
CA GLN A 555 13.91 -7.83 -18.02
C GLN A 555 13.40 -6.46 -17.55
N MET A 556 13.87 -5.38 -18.16
CA MET A 556 13.39 -4.03 -17.88
C MET A 556 11.93 -3.85 -18.28
N LYS A 557 11.49 -4.47 -19.38
CA LYS A 557 10.07 -4.51 -19.77
C LYS A 557 9.22 -5.20 -18.71
N VAL A 558 9.66 -6.35 -18.18
CA VAL A 558 8.97 -7.06 -17.09
C VAL A 558 8.89 -6.18 -15.83
N SER A 559 9.99 -5.52 -15.46
CA SER A 559 10.01 -4.60 -14.32
C SER A 559 9.07 -3.41 -14.52
N MET A 560 9.04 -2.83 -15.73
CA MET A 560 8.09 -1.76 -16.08
C MET A 560 6.63 -2.22 -15.95
N ASP A 561 6.29 -3.41 -16.44
CA ASP A 561 4.94 -3.96 -16.32
C ASP A 561 4.55 -4.26 -14.86
N GLU A 562 5.51 -4.68 -14.02
CA GLU A 562 5.32 -4.85 -12.58
C GLU A 562 5.03 -3.50 -11.88
N PHE A 563 5.78 -2.44 -12.20
CA PHE A 563 5.51 -1.10 -11.67
C PHE A 563 4.17 -0.51 -12.17
N ARG A 564 3.77 -0.76 -13.42
CA ARG A 564 2.44 -0.36 -13.93
C ARG A 564 1.31 -1.07 -13.19
N THR A 565 1.49 -2.36 -12.91
CA THR A 565 0.54 -3.13 -12.11
C THR A 565 0.45 -2.56 -10.70
N LEU A 566 1.59 -2.23 -10.07
CA LEU A 566 1.60 -1.58 -8.76
C LEU A 566 0.87 -0.24 -8.76
N ALA A 567 1.13 0.61 -9.75
CA ALA A 567 0.46 1.90 -9.90
C ALA A 567 -1.06 1.74 -10.00
N THR A 568 -1.52 0.74 -10.78
CA THR A 568 -2.95 0.41 -10.89
C THR A 568 -3.52 -0.03 -9.53
N CYS A 569 -2.82 -0.90 -8.81
CA CYS A 569 -3.28 -1.33 -7.49
C CYS A 569 -3.29 -0.22 -6.43
N TYR A 570 -2.38 0.76 -6.52
CA TYR A 570 -2.42 1.96 -5.67
C TYR A 570 -3.60 2.86 -6.03
N ALA A 571 -3.91 3.02 -7.33
CA ALA A 571 -5.11 3.74 -7.77
C ALA A 571 -6.39 3.03 -7.30
N ASP A 572 -6.46 1.70 -7.37
CA ASP A 572 -7.57 0.92 -6.84
C ASP A 572 -7.71 1.13 -5.32
N LEU A 573 -6.60 1.18 -4.58
CA LEU A 573 -6.62 1.48 -3.14
C LEU A 573 -7.10 2.91 -2.87
N TYR A 574 -6.61 3.90 -3.62
CA TYR A 574 -7.05 5.30 -3.52
C TYR A 574 -8.56 5.40 -3.68
N GLN A 575 -9.05 4.87 -4.80
CA GLN A 575 -10.46 4.96 -5.17
C GLN A 575 -11.33 4.12 -4.23
N SER A 576 -10.90 2.94 -3.77
CA SER A 576 -11.72 2.09 -2.87
C SER A 576 -11.84 2.64 -1.44
N SER A 577 -11.14 3.74 -1.12
CA SER A 577 -11.01 4.25 0.24
C SER A 577 -11.70 5.62 0.43
N PHE A 578 -13.04 5.62 0.31
CA PHE A 578 -13.91 6.81 0.44
C PHE A 578 -13.79 7.57 1.77
N ASP A 579 -13.57 6.86 2.87
CA ASP A 579 -13.60 7.45 4.22
C ASP A 579 -12.26 8.06 4.66
N VAL A 580 -11.26 8.05 3.77
CA VAL A 580 -9.87 8.44 4.07
C VAL A 580 -9.69 9.95 4.13
N ASP A 581 -8.85 10.41 5.07
CA ASP A 581 -8.44 11.82 5.17
C ASP A 581 -7.50 12.26 4.04
N SER A 582 -7.46 13.55 3.75
CA SER A 582 -6.66 14.12 2.64
C SER A 582 -5.18 13.78 2.72
N ALA A 583 -4.58 13.80 3.91
CA ALA A 583 -3.16 13.48 4.11
C ALA A 583 -2.86 12.02 3.77
N THR A 584 -3.74 11.09 4.13
CA THR A 584 -3.59 9.68 3.77
C THR A 584 -3.81 9.45 2.28
N LEU A 585 -4.82 10.07 1.66
CA LEU A 585 -5.03 9.98 0.20
C LEU A 585 -3.80 10.46 -0.55
N ARG A 586 -3.27 11.63 -0.16
CA ARG A 586 -2.06 12.20 -0.73
C ARG A 586 -0.87 11.26 -0.62
N ASN A 587 -0.71 10.61 0.52
CA ASN A 587 0.35 9.62 0.72
C ASN A 587 0.20 8.40 -0.21
N VAL A 588 -1.03 7.96 -0.49
CA VAL A 588 -1.30 6.87 -1.44
C VAL A 588 -1.01 7.31 -2.88
N GLU A 589 -1.30 8.56 -3.25
CA GLU A 589 -0.99 9.14 -4.58
C GLU A 589 0.51 9.29 -4.84
N LEU A 590 1.32 9.58 -3.82
CA LEU A 590 2.76 9.83 -4.03
C LEU A 590 3.51 8.62 -4.63
N TYR A 591 3.02 7.39 -4.45
CA TYR A 591 3.62 6.18 -5.00
C TYR A 591 3.39 5.95 -6.51
N PRO A 592 2.15 6.07 -7.05
CA PRO A 592 1.89 5.97 -8.49
C PRO A 592 2.31 7.20 -9.31
N SER A 593 2.36 8.40 -8.73
CA SER A 593 2.43 9.66 -9.47
C SER A 593 3.83 10.12 -9.93
N CYS A 594 4.81 9.22 -10.05
CA CYS A 594 6.15 9.57 -10.55
C CYS A 594 6.15 10.18 -11.99
N ARG A 595 5.01 10.17 -12.71
CA ARG A 595 4.86 10.74 -14.06
C ARG A 595 4.00 12.01 -14.18
N GLU A 596 3.10 12.33 -13.24
CA GLU A 596 2.07 13.38 -13.46
C GLU A 596 2.35 14.72 -12.76
N TYR A 597 3.20 14.76 -11.73
CA TYR A 597 3.52 16.02 -11.04
C TYR A 597 4.39 17.00 -11.82
N SER A 598 4.92 16.62 -12.99
CA SER A 598 5.74 17.50 -13.81
C SER A 598 4.93 18.51 -14.64
N VAL A 599 3.59 18.38 -14.72
CA VAL A 599 2.76 19.19 -15.64
C VAL A 599 1.72 20.07 -14.93
N SER A 600 1.34 19.76 -13.68
CA SER A 600 0.35 20.56 -12.94
C SER A 600 1.04 21.45 -11.90
N GLY A 601 0.83 22.76 -12.01
CA GLY A 601 1.54 23.79 -11.26
C GLY A 601 1.61 23.56 -9.75
N THR A 602 2.75 23.95 -9.16
CA THR A 602 3.08 24.10 -7.74
C THR A 602 1.95 23.75 -6.74
N VAL A 603 1.64 22.46 -6.58
CA VAL A 603 0.84 22.00 -5.45
C VAL A 603 1.68 22.22 -4.20
N GLN A 604 1.22 23.11 -3.32
CA GLN A 604 1.94 23.48 -2.10
C GLN A 604 1.98 22.28 -1.16
N ALA A 605 3.12 21.58 -1.11
CA ALA A 605 3.29 20.39 -0.29
C ALA A 605 3.02 20.70 1.19
N GLU A 606 2.11 19.93 1.80
CA GLU A 606 1.61 20.21 3.16
C GLU A 606 2.39 19.47 4.25
N SER A 607 3.26 18.52 3.86
CA SER A 607 4.07 17.73 4.78
C SER A 607 5.54 17.65 4.36
N GLU A 608 6.41 17.38 5.33
CA GLU A 608 7.83 17.15 5.03
C GLU A 608 8.07 15.87 4.23
N TYR A 609 7.30 14.82 4.50
CA TYR A 609 7.36 13.58 3.73
C TYR A 609 7.08 13.83 2.25
N GLU A 610 6.02 14.58 1.93
CA GLU A 610 5.70 14.97 0.55
C GLU A 610 6.82 15.79 -0.08
N ARG A 611 7.35 16.80 0.63
CA ARG A 611 8.47 17.60 0.13
C ARG A 611 9.71 16.76 -0.17
N ARG A 612 10.06 15.80 0.69
CA ARG A 612 11.19 14.89 0.48
C ARG A 612 10.96 13.98 -0.72
N MET A 613 9.77 13.37 -0.84
CA MET A 613 9.42 12.54 -2.00
C MET A 613 9.49 13.34 -3.30
N MET A 614 8.89 14.54 -3.33
CA MET A 614 8.94 15.43 -4.49
C MET A 614 10.36 15.89 -4.84
N SER A 615 11.19 16.17 -3.84
CA SER A 615 12.61 16.50 -4.05
C SER A 615 13.37 15.34 -4.68
N VAL A 616 13.12 14.10 -4.24
CA VAL A 616 13.72 12.90 -4.85
C VAL A 616 13.22 12.74 -6.29
N PHE A 617 11.93 12.88 -6.54
CA PHE A 617 11.37 12.78 -7.90
C PHE A 617 11.95 13.83 -8.84
N ASN A 618 12.04 15.10 -8.42
CA ASN A 618 12.62 16.16 -9.23
C ASN A 618 14.11 15.91 -9.52
N HIS A 619 14.87 15.51 -8.51
CA HIS A 619 16.29 15.19 -8.68
C HIS A 619 16.50 14.04 -9.68
N VAL A 620 15.72 12.95 -9.54
CA VAL A 620 15.77 11.80 -10.46
C VAL A 620 15.35 12.22 -11.86
N LEU A 621 14.33 13.06 -12.01
CA LEU A 621 13.86 13.54 -13.32
C LEU A 621 14.93 14.40 -14.02
N GLU A 622 15.52 15.36 -13.32
CA GLU A 622 16.60 16.21 -13.82
C GLU A 622 17.83 15.38 -14.24
N GLU A 623 18.21 14.39 -13.42
CA GLU A 623 19.34 13.51 -13.71
C GLU A 623 19.06 12.62 -14.94
N VAL A 624 17.88 12.01 -15.01
CA VAL A 624 17.46 11.17 -16.15
C VAL A 624 17.39 12.00 -17.44
N GLU A 625 16.86 13.23 -17.39
CA GLU A 625 16.77 14.11 -18.56
C GLU A 625 18.16 14.56 -19.03
N SER A 626 19.05 14.93 -18.10
CA SER A 626 20.45 15.26 -18.38
C SER A 626 21.21 14.09 -19.02
N LEU A 627 21.06 12.88 -18.46
CA LEU A 627 21.69 11.66 -18.99
C LEU A 627 21.16 11.30 -20.38
N SER A 628 19.84 11.40 -20.59
CA SER A 628 19.19 11.07 -21.87
C SER A 628 19.64 12.00 -23.01
N ARG A 629 19.99 13.26 -22.70
CA ARG A 629 20.54 14.21 -23.69
C ARG A 629 22.03 13.99 -23.98
N LYS A 630 22.80 13.51 -22.99
CA LYS A 630 24.27 13.40 -23.07
C LYS A 630 24.77 12.04 -23.53
N HIS A 631 23.97 10.98 -23.37
CA HIS A 631 24.41 9.61 -23.59
C HIS A 631 23.36 8.81 -24.39
N PRO A 632 23.79 7.82 -25.19
CA PRO A 632 22.87 6.93 -25.87
C PRO A 632 22.04 6.10 -24.87
N PRO A 633 20.80 5.70 -25.22
CA PRO A 633 19.91 4.94 -24.35
C PRO A 633 20.54 3.65 -23.83
N VAL A 634 20.32 3.34 -22.55
CA VAL A 634 20.79 2.14 -21.84
C VAL A 634 22.33 2.06 -21.74
N SER A 635 22.89 2.96 -20.92
CA SER A 635 24.30 2.91 -20.50
C SER A 635 24.44 2.53 -19.03
N TYR A 636 25.66 2.21 -18.58
CA TYR A 636 25.94 1.93 -17.18
C TYR A 636 25.62 3.12 -16.25
N LEU A 637 25.70 4.36 -16.78
CA LEU A 637 25.33 5.58 -16.07
C LEU A 637 23.82 5.64 -15.82
N HIS A 638 23.00 5.26 -16.80
CA HIS A 638 21.55 5.17 -16.63
C HIS A 638 21.16 4.12 -15.58
N THR A 639 21.81 2.96 -15.58
CA THR A 639 21.56 1.94 -14.55
C THR A 639 22.05 2.34 -13.17
N GLY A 640 23.12 3.13 -13.08
CA GLY A 640 23.62 3.72 -11.83
C GLY A 640 22.60 4.70 -11.26
N CYS A 641 22.20 5.69 -12.06
CA CYS A 641 21.14 6.65 -11.70
C CYS A 641 19.86 5.96 -11.24
N LEU A 642 19.41 4.88 -11.91
CA LEU A 642 18.25 4.12 -11.44
C LEU A 642 18.47 3.44 -10.09
N CYS A 643 19.64 2.85 -9.84
CA CYS A 643 19.94 2.28 -8.53
C CYS A 643 20.04 3.34 -7.43
N ASP A 644 20.65 4.49 -7.74
CA ASP A 644 20.77 5.62 -6.82
C ASP A 644 19.40 6.24 -6.51
N ALA A 645 18.52 6.33 -7.52
CA ALA A 645 17.11 6.70 -7.34
C ALA A 645 16.37 5.74 -6.41
N VAL A 646 16.57 4.42 -6.56
CA VAL A 646 15.99 3.42 -5.65
C VAL A 646 16.47 3.64 -4.21
N ILE A 647 17.77 3.87 -3.99
CA ILE A 647 18.32 4.16 -2.65
C ILE A 647 17.72 5.45 -2.10
N ALA A 648 17.65 6.52 -2.89
CA ALA A 648 17.08 7.80 -2.49
C ALA A 648 15.60 7.65 -2.06
N LEU A 649 14.81 6.86 -2.79
CA LEU A 649 13.42 6.56 -2.44
C LEU A 649 13.30 5.72 -1.16
N LEU A 650 14.18 4.74 -0.95
CA LEU A 650 14.17 3.90 0.25
C LEU A 650 14.61 4.66 1.51
N LYS A 651 15.45 5.68 1.37
CA LYS A 651 15.89 6.56 2.46
C LYS A 651 14.79 7.47 3.00
N VAL A 652 13.73 7.71 2.23
CA VAL A 652 12.58 8.49 2.73
C VAL A 652 11.75 7.58 3.64
N PRO A 653 11.68 7.86 4.96
CA PRO A 653 10.96 7.00 5.90
C PRO A 653 9.46 7.04 5.59
N LEU A 654 8.83 5.87 5.53
CA LEU A 654 7.40 5.76 5.22
C LEU A 654 6.54 6.41 6.31
N SER A 655 5.74 7.40 5.94
CA SER A 655 4.79 8.00 6.88
C SER A 655 3.51 7.17 6.98
N PHE A 656 3.24 6.58 8.16
CA PHE A 656 1.94 5.96 8.44
C PHE A 656 0.92 7.02 8.83
N GLN A 657 0.02 7.35 7.91
CA GLN A 657 -0.95 8.44 8.08
C GLN A 657 -2.11 8.08 9.02
N ARG A 658 -2.90 9.10 9.41
CA ARG A 658 -3.90 8.98 10.48
C ARG A 658 -4.91 7.85 10.24
N TYR A 659 -5.44 7.73 9.02
CA TYR A 659 -6.42 6.70 8.67
C TYR A 659 -5.92 5.28 8.91
N PHE A 660 -4.60 5.05 8.85
CA PHE A 660 -4.02 3.75 9.18
C PHE A 660 -4.37 3.30 10.60
N PHE A 661 -4.50 4.23 11.54
CA PHE A 661 -4.75 3.97 12.96
C PHE A 661 -6.17 4.30 13.41
N GLN A 662 -6.78 5.33 12.83
CA GLN A 662 -8.07 5.86 13.29
C GLN A 662 -8.93 6.30 12.10
N LYS A 663 -10.08 5.65 11.96
CA LYS A 663 -11.15 6.02 11.03
C LYS A 663 -12.05 7.09 11.68
N LEU A 664 -12.20 8.26 11.05
CA LEU A 664 -13.01 9.37 11.58
C LEU A 664 -14.38 9.52 10.90
N GLN A 665 -14.43 9.20 9.62
CA GLN A 665 -15.66 9.10 8.84
C GLN A 665 -15.89 7.63 8.55
N SER A 666 -17.14 7.17 8.58
CA SER A 666 -17.50 5.81 8.16
C SER A 666 -18.77 5.84 7.35
N THR A 667 -18.68 5.35 6.12
CA THR A 667 -19.79 5.33 5.17
C THR A 667 -19.97 3.92 4.64
N SER A 668 -21.19 3.41 4.64
CA SER A 668 -21.50 2.08 4.10
C SER A 668 -22.84 2.07 3.37
N ILE A 669 -22.89 1.40 2.22
CA ILE A 669 -24.13 1.19 1.48
C ILE A 669 -24.67 -0.19 1.79
N LYS A 670 -25.92 -0.25 2.24
CA LYS A 670 -26.67 -1.49 2.39
C LYS A 670 -27.59 -1.65 1.19
N LEU A 671 -27.35 -2.68 0.38
CA LEU A 671 -28.20 -3.01 -0.77
C LEU A 671 -29.24 -4.07 -0.39
N ALA A 672 -30.43 -3.94 -0.95
CA ALA A 672 -31.49 -4.92 -0.97
C ALA A 672 -31.90 -5.20 -2.42
N LEU A 673 -31.96 -6.48 -2.77
CA LEU A 673 -32.27 -6.93 -4.13
C LEU A 673 -33.65 -7.57 -4.15
N SER A 674 -34.45 -7.25 -5.16
CA SER A 674 -35.76 -7.87 -5.39
C SER A 674 -35.92 -8.23 -6.89
N PRO A 675 -36.36 -9.45 -7.23
CA PRO A 675 -36.74 -10.55 -6.34
C PRO A 675 -35.54 -11.16 -5.58
N SER A 676 -35.76 -11.48 -4.29
CA SER A 676 -34.78 -12.19 -3.47
C SER A 676 -35.08 -13.69 -3.48
N PRO A 677 -34.06 -14.57 -3.51
CA PRO A 677 -34.28 -16.00 -3.45
C PRO A 677 -34.80 -16.38 -2.05
N ARG A 678 -35.72 -17.36 -1.97
CA ARG A 678 -36.24 -17.86 -0.68
C ARG A 678 -35.14 -18.48 0.18
N ASN A 679 -34.16 -19.13 -0.46
CA ASN A 679 -32.96 -19.69 0.15
C ASN A 679 -31.72 -19.26 -0.65
N PRO A 680 -30.57 -18.91 -0.03
CA PRO A 680 -29.38 -18.42 -0.74
C PRO A 680 -28.77 -19.39 -1.76
N THR A 681 -29.06 -20.68 -1.62
CA THR A 681 -28.54 -21.75 -2.49
C THR A 681 -29.49 -22.12 -3.63
N GLU A 682 -30.72 -21.61 -3.62
CA GLU A 682 -31.75 -21.93 -4.61
C GLU A 682 -31.80 -20.84 -5.70
N PRO A 683 -31.65 -21.19 -6.98
CA PRO A 683 -31.70 -20.23 -8.07
C PRO A 683 -33.13 -19.72 -8.31
N ILE A 684 -33.26 -18.47 -8.74
CA ILE A 684 -34.54 -17.92 -9.17
C ILE A 684 -34.84 -18.45 -10.57
N THR A 685 -35.97 -19.12 -10.74
CA THR A 685 -36.40 -19.66 -12.04
C THR A 685 -36.93 -18.54 -12.93
N VAL A 686 -36.29 -18.35 -14.09
CA VAL A 686 -36.69 -17.37 -15.12
C VAL A 686 -36.94 -18.13 -16.42
N GLN A 687 -38.05 -17.83 -17.10
CA GLN A 687 -38.32 -18.42 -18.41
C GLN A 687 -37.38 -17.78 -19.46
N ASN A 688 -36.83 -18.59 -20.37
CA ASN A 688 -35.82 -18.16 -21.36
C ASN A 688 -36.25 -16.98 -22.25
N ASN A 689 -37.56 -16.75 -22.39
CA ASN A 689 -38.14 -15.71 -23.23
C ASN A 689 -38.59 -14.48 -22.41
N GLN A 690 -38.31 -14.44 -21.11
CA GLN A 690 -38.68 -13.37 -20.20
C GLN A 690 -37.43 -12.69 -19.65
N GLN A 691 -37.49 -11.36 -19.54
CA GLN A 691 -36.45 -10.58 -18.88
C GLN A 691 -36.64 -10.68 -17.36
N LEU A 692 -35.54 -10.78 -16.61
CA LEU A 692 -35.60 -10.66 -15.16
C LEU A 692 -35.49 -9.19 -14.78
N ALA A 693 -36.57 -8.64 -14.22
CA ALA A 693 -36.54 -7.33 -13.59
C ALA A 693 -35.90 -7.43 -12.19
N LEU A 694 -34.66 -6.94 -12.09
CA LEU A 694 -33.92 -6.83 -10.84
C LEU A 694 -34.04 -5.40 -10.31
N LYS A 695 -34.87 -5.21 -9.29
CA LYS A 695 -34.95 -3.96 -8.54
C LYS A 695 -33.88 -3.95 -7.46
N VAL A 696 -33.03 -2.93 -7.50
CA VAL A 696 -31.94 -2.69 -6.57
C VAL A 696 -32.30 -1.47 -5.72
N GLU A 697 -32.47 -1.69 -4.43
CA GLU A 697 -32.72 -0.64 -3.45
C GLU A 697 -31.50 -0.52 -2.54
N GLY A 698 -31.18 0.68 -2.10
CA GLY A 698 -30.06 0.87 -1.19
C GLY A 698 -30.27 2.02 -0.22
N VAL A 699 -29.63 1.87 0.94
CA VAL A 699 -29.59 2.87 2.00
C VAL A 699 -28.14 3.21 2.31
N VAL A 700 -27.81 4.49 2.29
CA VAL A 700 -26.53 5.02 2.75
C VAL A 700 -26.57 5.10 4.27
N GLN A 701 -25.60 4.46 4.92
CA GLN A 701 -25.44 4.50 6.36
C GLN A 701 -24.18 5.26 6.71
N HIS A 702 -24.34 6.26 7.57
CA HIS A 702 -23.25 7.09 8.06
C HIS A 702 -22.88 6.74 9.50
N GLY A 703 -21.61 6.92 9.84
CA GLY A 703 -21.11 6.88 11.21
C GLY A 703 -21.45 8.17 11.98
N THR A 704 -20.66 8.47 13.01
CA THR A 704 -20.90 9.61 13.92
C THR A 704 -20.77 10.98 13.27
N ASN A 705 -19.93 11.13 12.23
CA ASN A 705 -19.68 12.40 11.55
C ASN A 705 -19.87 12.24 10.03
N PRO A 706 -21.13 12.27 9.52
CA PRO A 706 -21.40 12.27 8.09
C PRO A 706 -20.77 13.50 7.42
N GLY A 707 -20.19 13.33 6.23
CA GLY A 707 -19.66 14.44 5.43
C GLY A 707 -18.45 15.16 6.02
N LEU A 708 -17.70 14.53 6.94
CA LEU A 708 -16.52 15.15 7.56
C LEU A 708 -15.42 15.49 6.54
N PHE A 709 -15.17 14.58 5.60
CA PHE A 709 -14.19 14.77 4.53
C PHE A 709 -14.85 14.79 3.15
N ARG A 710 -15.74 13.83 2.88
CA ARG A 710 -16.46 13.69 1.60
C ARG A 710 -17.93 13.39 1.81
N THR A 711 -18.77 13.89 0.92
CA THR A 711 -20.22 13.64 0.87
C THR A 711 -20.56 12.87 -0.39
N ILE A 712 -21.48 11.91 -0.30
CA ILE A 712 -21.96 11.15 -1.46
C ILE A 712 -22.91 12.05 -2.25
N GLN A 713 -22.62 12.25 -3.55
CA GLN A 713 -23.52 12.92 -4.47
C GLN A 713 -24.33 11.91 -5.28
N THR A 714 -23.65 10.89 -5.84
CA THR A 714 -24.30 9.83 -6.63
C THR A 714 -23.82 8.46 -6.20
N VAL A 715 -24.68 7.46 -6.39
CA VAL A 715 -24.35 6.04 -6.26
C VAL A 715 -24.40 5.41 -7.65
N CYS A 716 -23.27 4.87 -8.08
CA CYS A 716 -23.15 4.13 -9.34
C CYS A 716 -23.38 2.65 -9.03
N LEU A 717 -24.40 2.07 -9.65
CA LEU A 717 -24.74 0.65 -9.52
C LEU A 717 -24.34 -0.07 -10.81
N SER A 718 -23.53 -1.11 -10.67
CA SER A 718 -23.12 -1.97 -11.77
C SER A 718 -23.66 -3.38 -11.55
N VAL A 719 -24.36 -3.91 -12.54
CA VAL A 719 -24.89 -5.29 -12.54
C VAL A 719 -24.17 -6.08 -13.62
N SER A 720 -23.59 -7.21 -13.22
CA SER A 720 -22.94 -8.16 -14.12
C SER A 720 -23.55 -9.55 -13.97
N SER A 721 -23.65 -10.31 -15.07
CA SER A 721 -24.12 -11.70 -15.06
C SER A 721 -23.10 -12.63 -15.70
N THR A 722 -22.76 -13.73 -15.03
CA THR A 722 -21.81 -14.74 -15.54
C THR A 722 -22.39 -16.16 -15.39
N PRO A 723 -22.28 -17.04 -16.41
CA PRO A 723 -22.75 -18.42 -16.32
C PRO A 723 -21.84 -19.26 -15.39
N GLN A 724 -22.42 -20.04 -14.48
CA GLN A 724 -21.69 -20.88 -13.51
C GLN A 724 -21.24 -22.23 -14.08
N ASN A 725 -21.95 -22.77 -15.07
CA ASN A 725 -21.58 -24.04 -15.71
C ASN A 725 -20.67 -23.79 -16.91
N LYS A 726 -19.48 -24.41 -16.92
CA LYS A 726 -18.73 -24.62 -18.17
C LYS A 726 -19.54 -25.60 -19.02
N THR A 727 -20.27 -25.10 -20.00
CA THR A 727 -20.78 -25.95 -21.08
C THR A 727 -19.57 -26.65 -21.71
N GLY A 728 -19.55 -27.98 -21.64
CA GLY A 728 -18.62 -28.77 -22.44
C GLY A 728 -18.89 -28.52 -23.92
N GLN A 729 -17.80 -28.46 -24.68
CA GLN A 729 -17.69 -28.27 -26.14
C GLN A 729 -17.51 -26.84 -26.66
N ASP A 730 -16.47 -26.75 -27.50
CA ASP A 730 -16.01 -25.62 -28.30
C ASP A 730 -17.10 -25.08 -29.23
N TYR A 731 -17.84 -24.07 -28.79
CA TYR A 731 -18.46 -23.11 -29.70
C TYR A 731 -17.92 -21.72 -29.39
N LYS A 732 -17.10 -21.20 -30.31
CA LYS A 732 -16.71 -19.78 -30.36
C LYS A 732 -17.94 -18.94 -30.70
N ILE A 733 -18.80 -18.68 -29.72
CA ILE A 733 -19.73 -17.55 -29.79
C ILE A 733 -18.96 -16.33 -29.27
N PRO A 734 -18.97 -15.17 -29.96
CA PRO A 734 -18.32 -13.95 -29.48
C PRO A 734 -18.82 -13.59 -28.07
N LEU A 735 -17.88 -13.38 -27.15
CA LEU A 735 -18.14 -13.19 -25.71
C LEU A 735 -19.03 -11.96 -25.41
N ASP A 736 -19.03 -10.96 -26.30
CA ASP A 736 -19.71 -9.68 -26.09
C ASP A 736 -21.25 -9.78 -26.06
N ASN A 737 -21.84 -10.86 -26.57
CA ASN A 737 -23.30 -11.06 -26.59
C ASN A 737 -23.84 -11.88 -25.39
N MET A 738 -22.98 -12.29 -24.44
CA MET A 738 -23.31 -13.31 -23.43
C MET A 738 -23.31 -12.82 -21.98
N THR A 739 -23.07 -11.54 -21.73
CA THR A 739 -22.97 -10.95 -20.39
C THR A 739 -23.85 -9.72 -20.26
N ASN A 740 -24.82 -9.76 -19.36
CA ASN A 740 -25.54 -8.55 -18.95
C ASN A 740 -24.57 -7.68 -18.15
N GLU A 741 -23.95 -6.68 -18.77
CA GLU A 741 -23.23 -5.61 -18.06
C GLU A 741 -24.02 -4.31 -18.21
N MET A 742 -24.55 -3.82 -17.09
CA MET A 742 -25.33 -2.58 -17.05
C MET A 742 -24.82 -1.71 -15.92
N GLU A 743 -24.77 -0.39 -16.16
CA GLU A 743 -24.40 0.61 -15.16
C GLU A 743 -25.48 1.70 -15.13
N GLN A 744 -25.86 2.12 -13.93
CA GLN A 744 -26.75 3.26 -13.73
C GLN A 744 -26.27 4.11 -12.55
N ARG A 745 -26.38 5.42 -12.69
CA ARG A 745 -26.08 6.39 -11.62
C ARG A 745 -27.40 6.88 -11.02
N VAL A 746 -27.47 6.89 -9.69
CA VAL A 746 -28.66 7.28 -8.96
C VAL A 746 -28.27 8.29 -7.89
N GLU A 747 -28.99 9.40 -7.81
CA GLU A 747 -28.87 10.35 -6.70
C GLU A 747 -29.72 9.87 -5.51
N PRO A 748 -29.11 9.62 -4.34
CA PRO A 748 -29.86 9.22 -3.16
C PRO A 748 -30.68 10.40 -2.61
N HIS A 749 -31.94 10.15 -2.29
CA HIS A 749 -32.83 11.11 -1.66
C HIS A 749 -32.93 10.80 -0.15
N ASN A 750 -32.47 11.70 0.72
CA ASN A 750 -32.44 11.54 2.19
C ASN A 750 -31.73 10.25 2.67
N ASP A 751 -30.71 9.78 1.95
CA ASP A 751 -29.95 8.52 2.14
C ASP A 751 -30.56 7.24 1.53
N TYR A 752 -31.69 7.30 0.81
CA TYR A 752 -32.28 6.15 0.10
C TYR A 752 -32.21 6.30 -1.42
N PHE A 753 -31.95 5.20 -2.13
CA PHE A 753 -32.04 5.14 -3.59
C PHE A 753 -32.67 3.82 -4.05
N SER A 754 -33.29 3.84 -5.23
CA SER A 754 -33.86 2.67 -5.88
C SER A 754 -33.71 2.77 -7.38
N THR A 755 -33.34 1.68 -8.03
CA THR A 755 -33.37 1.56 -9.48
C THR A 755 -33.73 0.15 -9.94
N GLN A 756 -33.93 -0.03 -11.24
CA GLN A 756 -34.28 -1.32 -11.86
C GLN A 756 -33.37 -1.63 -13.05
N PHE A 757 -32.91 -2.87 -13.10
CA PHE A 757 -32.17 -3.46 -14.21
C PHE A 757 -33.00 -4.57 -14.85
N LEU A 758 -32.95 -4.67 -16.18
CA LEU A 758 -33.61 -5.72 -16.94
C LEU A 758 -32.54 -6.65 -17.49
N LEU A 759 -32.47 -7.87 -16.96
CA LEU A 759 -31.45 -8.85 -17.33
C LEU A 759 -32.01 -9.86 -18.32
N ASN A 760 -31.27 -10.09 -19.41
CA ASN A 760 -31.60 -11.04 -20.46
C ASN A 760 -30.65 -12.22 -20.42
N PHE A 761 -31.17 -13.43 -20.30
CA PHE A 761 -30.34 -14.64 -20.25
C PHE A 761 -30.45 -15.40 -21.58
N ALA A 762 -29.48 -15.20 -22.48
CA ALA A 762 -29.47 -15.87 -23.78
C ALA A 762 -29.00 -17.33 -23.71
N VAL A 763 -28.28 -17.71 -22.65
CA VAL A 763 -27.76 -19.05 -22.42
C VAL A 763 -28.64 -19.76 -21.39
N LEU A 764 -28.93 -21.04 -21.60
CA LEU A 764 -29.62 -21.87 -20.61
C LEU A 764 -28.63 -22.35 -19.55
N GLY A 765 -28.95 -22.14 -18.27
CA GLY A 765 -28.15 -22.63 -17.15
C GLY A 765 -28.15 -21.68 -15.96
N ASN A 766 -27.42 -22.06 -14.91
CA ASN A 766 -27.28 -21.24 -13.70
C ASN A 766 -26.38 -20.03 -13.99
N HIS A 767 -26.89 -18.84 -13.71
CA HIS A 767 -26.13 -17.59 -13.79
C HIS A 767 -25.86 -17.04 -12.39
N SER A 768 -24.66 -16.51 -12.20
CA SER A 768 -24.29 -15.68 -11.06
C SER A 768 -24.48 -14.22 -11.43
N VAL A 769 -25.46 -13.56 -10.81
CA VAL A 769 -25.68 -12.11 -10.97
C VAL A 769 -24.99 -11.40 -9.80
N THR A 770 -24.10 -10.47 -10.11
CA THR A 770 -23.37 -9.67 -9.13
C THR A 770 -23.79 -8.22 -9.27
N VAL A 771 -24.18 -7.60 -8.16
CA VAL A 771 -24.47 -6.16 -8.06
C VAL A 771 -23.39 -5.50 -7.23
N GLU A 772 -22.72 -4.50 -7.80
CA GLU A 772 -21.71 -3.69 -7.14
C GLU A 772 -22.20 -2.25 -7.02
N ALA A 773 -21.90 -1.60 -5.89
CA ALA A 773 -22.15 -0.18 -5.69
C ALA A 773 -20.82 0.55 -5.49
N SER A 774 -20.58 1.60 -6.29
CA SER A 774 -19.57 2.62 -6.07
C SER A 774 -20.26 3.95 -5.72
N VAL A 775 -19.58 4.80 -4.97
CA VAL A 775 -20.03 6.16 -4.68
C VAL A 775 -19.18 7.16 -5.44
N ALA A 776 -19.80 8.22 -5.92
CA ALA A 776 -19.09 9.41 -6.39
C ALA A 776 -19.37 10.60 -5.46
N ASP A 777 -18.33 11.38 -5.20
CA ASP A 777 -18.41 12.58 -4.38
C ASP A 777 -18.85 13.81 -5.18
N SER A 778 -18.92 14.97 -4.50
CA SER A 778 -19.30 16.25 -5.10
C SER A 778 -18.34 16.76 -6.17
N ASN A 779 -17.10 16.24 -6.22
CA ASN A 779 -16.10 16.62 -7.21
C ASN A 779 -16.13 15.68 -8.42
N GLY A 780 -17.02 14.67 -8.42
CA GLY A 780 -17.12 13.66 -9.45
C GLY A 780 -16.06 12.56 -9.34
N GLU A 781 -15.31 12.49 -8.23
CA GLU A 781 -14.38 11.39 -8.01
C GLU A 781 -15.15 10.13 -7.61
N GLU A 782 -15.09 9.11 -8.47
CA GLU A 782 -15.73 7.83 -8.23
C GLU A 782 -14.80 6.88 -7.47
N THR A 783 -15.37 6.22 -6.47
CA THR A 783 -14.69 5.19 -5.68
C THR A 783 -14.63 3.88 -6.43
N ALA A 784 -13.50 3.17 -6.32
CA ALA A 784 -13.24 1.98 -7.11
C ALA A 784 -14.23 0.88 -6.73
N ARG A 785 -14.71 0.18 -7.76
CA ARG A 785 -15.43 -1.07 -7.61
C ARG A 785 -14.65 -2.00 -6.71
N ARG A 786 -15.27 -2.41 -5.59
CA ARG A 786 -14.65 -3.26 -4.59
C ARG A 786 -14.51 -4.68 -5.13
N ARG A 787 -13.49 -4.94 -5.94
CA ARG A 787 -13.10 -6.31 -6.32
C ARG A 787 -12.50 -7.04 -5.11
N ARG A 788 -13.34 -7.52 -4.18
CA ARG A 788 -12.92 -8.31 -3.01
C ARG A 788 -13.62 -9.65 -2.92
N MET A 789 -12.93 -10.70 -3.36
CA MET A 789 -12.88 -12.01 -2.72
C MET A 789 -11.68 -12.78 -3.30
N ALA A 790 -10.58 -12.99 -2.54
CA ALA A 790 -9.68 -14.16 -2.69
C ALA A 790 -8.34 -14.12 -1.89
N LEU A 791 -7.72 -12.97 -1.59
CA LEU A 791 -6.23 -12.99 -1.50
C LEU A 791 -5.55 -13.32 -0.14
N MET A 792 -6.20 -13.19 1.03
CA MET A 792 -5.50 -13.30 2.35
C MET A 792 -5.74 -14.59 3.12
N VAL A 793 -6.98 -15.08 3.17
CA VAL A 793 -7.29 -16.39 3.77
C VAL A 793 -6.53 -17.52 3.06
N GLU A 794 -6.30 -17.36 1.76
CA GLU A 794 -5.53 -18.29 0.94
C GLU A 794 -4.05 -18.36 1.36
N ARG A 795 -3.43 -17.25 1.79
CA ARG A 795 -1.96 -17.18 2.00
C ARG A 795 -1.51 -17.85 3.30
N ALA A 796 -2.23 -17.62 4.41
CA ALA A 796 -1.94 -18.24 5.71
C ALA A 796 -2.34 -19.72 5.75
N ARG A 797 -3.51 -20.05 5.17
CA ARG A 797 -3.93 -21.44 4.92
C ARG A 797 -2.83 -22.16 4.13
N ARG A 798 -2.37 -21.57 3.02
CA ARG A 798 -1.32 -22.16 2.16
C ARG A 798 0.00 -22.37 2.92
N LEU A 799 0.46 -21.43 3.74
CA LEU A 799 1.74 -21.59 4.46
C LEU A 799 1.68 -22.69 5.54
N GLY A 800 0.61 -22.74 6.33
CA GLY A 800 0.41 -23.78 7.34
C GLY A 800 0.26 -25.18 6.73
N TRP A 801 -0.47 -25.27 5.62
CA TRP A 801 -0.58 -26.52 4.85
C TRP A 801 0.76 -26.98 4.25
N ILE A 802 1.63 -26.05 3.84
CA ILE A 802 2.96 -26.41 3.31
C ILE A 802 3.85 -27.00 4.42
N LEU A 803 3.87 -26.39 5.61
CA LEU A 803 4.70 -26.87 6.72
C LEU A 803 4.24 -28.24 7.24
N LEU A 804 2.92 -28.41 7.43
CA LEU A 804 2.36 -29.68 7.87
C LEU A 804 2.65 -30.81 6.86
N LYS A 805 2.50 -30.54 5.55
CA LYS A 805 2.85 -31.50 4.50
C LYS A 805 4.33 -31.85 4.51
N ALA A 806 5.23 -30.89 4.76
CA ALA A 806 6.66 -31.14 4.81
C ALA A 806 7.05 -32.06 5.98
N VAL A 807 6.48 -31.85 7.17
CA VAL A 807 6.72 -32.70 8.35
C VAL A 807 6.19 -34.12 8.14
N LEU A 808 4.95 -34.26 7.67
CA LEU A 808 4.34 -35.57 7.41
C LEU A 808 5.15 -36.38 6.37
N ARG A 809 5.65 -35.71 5.32
CA ARG A 809 6.48 -36.36 4.30
C ARG A 809 7.86 -36.74 4.80
N PHE A 810 8.47 -35.91 5.64
CA PHE A 810 9.73 -36.27 6.28
C PHE A 810 9.57 -37.51 7.18
N SER A 811 8.52 -37.55 8.00
CA SER A 811 8.19 -38.71 8.84
C SER A 811 7.92 -39.96 7.99
N PHE A 812 7.15 -39.83 6.90
CA PHE A 812 6.90 -40.93 5.96
C PHE A 812 8.21 -41.49 5.37
N MET A 813 9.12 -40.62 4.93
CA MET A 813 10.43 -41.03 4.41
C MET A 813 11.26 -41.77 5.48
N VAL A 814 11.31 -41.26 6.72
CA VAL A 814 12.05 -41.90 7.80
C VAL A 814 11.49 -43.28 8.12
N ILE A 815 10.16 -43.41 8.28
CA ILE A 815 9.49 -44.67 8.55
C ILE A 815 9.75 -45.67 7.41
N ASN A 816 9.59 -45.24 6.16
CA ASN A 816 9.84 -46.09 5.01
C ASN A 816 11.27 -46.64 5.00
N ASN A 817 12.28 -45.82 5.30
CA ASN A 817 13.67 -46.28 5.35
C ASN A 817 13.92 -47.24 6.52
N LEU A 818 13.33 -46.97 7.70
CA LEU A 818 13.46 -47.82 8.89
C LEU A 818 12.78 -49.18 8.70
N VAL A 819 11.77 -49.29 7.84
CA VAL A 819 11.09 -50.55 7.55
C VAL A 819 11.72 -51.25 6.35
N ALA A 820 11.86 -50.57 5.21
CA ALA A 820 12.21 -51.21 3.95
C ALA A 820 13.64 -51.77 3.92
N ILE A 821 14.61 -51.03 4.49
CA ILE A 821 16.03 -51.42 4.40
C ILE A 821 16.34 -52.62 5.32
N PRO A 822 15.95 -52.62 6.61
CA PRO A 822 16.11 -53.81 7.45
C PRO A 822 15.32 -55.01 6.93
N SER A 823 14.10 -54.80 6.42
CA SER A 823 13.31 -55.89 5.84
C SER A 823 14.00 -56.52 4.63
N TYR A 824 14.55 -55.71 3.73
CA TYR A 824 15.31 -56.18 2.57
C TYR A 824 16.49 -57.07 2.98
N VAL A 825 17.28 -56.62 3.96
CA VAL A 825 18.42 -57.38 4.47
C VAL A 825 17.97 -58.67 5.14
N LEU A 826 16.92 -58.61 5.98
CA LEU A 826 16.40 -59.79 6.68
C LEU A 826 15.86 -60.85 5.73
N TYR A 827 15.07 -60.46 4.72
CA TYR A 827 14.57 -61.40 3.71
C TYR A 827 15.71 -62.06 2.94
N LEU A 828 16.77 -61.33 2.61
CA LEU A 828 17.93 -61.92 1.95
C LEU A 828 18.73 -62.86 2.85
N ILE A 829 18.78 -62.63 4.16
CA ILE A 829 19.37 -63.58 5.12
C ILE A 829 18.54 -64.86 5.16
N VAL A 830 17.21 -64.74 5.23
CA VAL A 830 16.29 -65.89 5.23
C VAL A 830 16.37 -66.69 3.92
N LEU A 831 16.59 -66.03 2.78
CA LEU A 831 16.67 -66.65 1.46
C LEU A 831 18.07 -67.23 1.11
N GLN A 832 19.06 -67.18 2.02
CA GLN A 832 20.39 -67.77 1.73
C GLN A 832 20.36 -69.26 1.34
N PRO A 833 19.48 -70.13 1.89
CA PRO A 833 19.37 -71.51 1.43
C PRO A 833 18.98 -71.61 -0.05
N VAL A 834 18.08 -70.75 -0.52
CA VAL A 834 17.67 -70.69 -1.94
C VAL A 834 18.87 -70.34 -2.82
N ARG A 835 19.76 -69.44 -2.36
CA ARG A 835 20.98 -69.08 -3.09
C ARG A 835 21.92 -70.26 -3.32
N LEU A 836 21.99 -71.19 -2.37
CA LEU A 836 22.85 -72.37 -2.47
C LEU A 836 22.24 -73.46 -3.36
N MET A 837 20.92 -73.56 -3.39
CA MET A 837 20.18 -74.56 -4.19
C MET A 837 20.00 -74.12 -5.65
N ASP A 838 19.61 -72.86 -5.85
CA ASP A 838 19.37 -72.24 -7.14
C ASP A 838 19.72 -70.74 -7.08
N SER A 839 20.96 -70.44 -7.45
CA SER A 839 21.49 -69.08 -7.44
C SER A 839 20.73 -68.14 -8.38
N ASP A 840 20.21 -68.65 -9.50
CA ASP A 840 19.52 -67.82 -10.51
C ASP A 840 18.16 -67.36 -9.97
N THR A 841 17.41 -68.26 -9.33
CA THR A 841 16.15 -67.92 -8.66
C THR A 841 16.37 -66.95 -7.50
N PHE A 842 17.47 -67.08 -6.74
CA PHE A 842 17.79 -66.12 -5.67
C PHE A 842 18.02 -64.70 -6.21
N TRP A 843 18.84 -64.53 -7.24
CA TRP A 843 19.10 -63.20 -7.83
C TRP A 843 17.88 -62.62 -8.55
N TYR A 844 17.01 -63.49 -9.08
CA TYR A 844 15.70 -63.07 -9.58
C TYR A 844 14.84 -62.47 -8.46
N ILE A 845 14.69 -63.17 -7.33
CA ILE A 845 13.90 -62.71 -6.17
C ILE A 845 14.51 -61.43 -5.58
N GLU A 846 15.83 -61.39 -5.40
CA GLU A 846 16.55 -60.21 -4.93
C GLU A 846 16.29 -59.00 -5.82
N GLY A 847 16.37 -59.17 -7.15
CA GLY A 847 16.11 -58.08 -8.09
C GLY A 847 14.66 -57.59 -8.03
N VAL A 848 13.68 -58.47 -7.77
CA VAL A 848 12.27 -58.07 -7.56
C VAL A 848 12.15 -57.25 -6.28
N MET A 849 12.78 -57.68 -5.18
CA MET A 849 12.79 -56.93 -3.92
C MET A 849 13.52 -55.58 -4.06
N PHE A 850 14.61 -55.53 -4.83
CA PHE A 850 15.33 -54.30 -5.14
C PHE A 850 14.45 -53.33 -5.95
N LYS A 851 13.71 -53.82 -6.95
CA LYS A 851 12.71 -53.03 -7.68
C LYS A 851 11.65 -52.45 -6.75
N TRP A 852 11.15 -53.22 -5.77
CA TRP A 852 10.19 -52.71 -4.78
C TRP A 852 10.82 -51.67 -3.84
N LEU A 853 12.06 -51.87 -3.41
CA LEU A 853 12.79 -50.92 -2.58
C LEU A 853 13.02 -49.59 -3.32
N LEU A 854 13.39 -49.63 -4.60
CA LEU A 854 13.52 -48.41 -5.41
C LEU A 854 12.15 -47.76 -5.73
N ALA A 855 11.07 -48.55 -5.83
CA ALA A 855 9.71 -48.02 -5.92
C ALA A 855 9.37 -47.12 -4.72
N MET A 856 9.87 -47.47 -3.52
CA MET A 856 9.69 -46.66 -2.32
C MET A 856 10.36 -45.28 -2.48
N VAL A 857 11.54 -45.19 -3.10
CA VAL A 857 12.20 -43.91 -3.37
C VAL A 857 11.43 -43.11 -4.42
N SER A 858 10.96 -43.76 -5.48
CA SER A 858 10.10 -43.16 -6.51
C SER A 858 8.78 -42.63 -5.89
N SER A 859 8.28 -43.30 -4.85
CA SER A 859 7.08 -42.86 -4.14
C SER A 859 7.25 -41.50 -3.45
N TRP A 860 8.47 -41.05 -3.12
CA TRP A 860 8.70 -39.73 -2.54
C TRP A 860 8.36 -38.61 -3.54
N GLY A 861 8.81 -38.76 -4.79
CA GLY A 861 8.51 -37.81 -5.86
C GLY A 861 7.07 -37.85 -6.31
N TRP A 862 6.51 -39.07 -6.45
CA TRP A 862 5.11 -39.27 -6.76
C TRP A 862 4.20 -38.67 -5.68
N ALA A 863 4.48 -38.98 -4.41
CA ALA A 863 3.76 -38.40 -3.29
C ALA A 863 3.91 -36.88 -3.26
N ALA A 864 5.06 -36.31 -3.67
CA ALA A 864 5.32 -34.87 -3.78
C ALA A 864 4.58 -34.16 -4.93
N GLY A 865 4.01 -34.90 -5.88
CA GLY A 865 3.38 -34.35 -7.09
C GLY A 865 4.39 -33.93 -8.16
N TYR A 866 5.65 -34.36 -8.05
CA TYR A 866 6.62 -34.18 -9.12
C TYR A 866 6.32 -35.18 -10.23
N THR A 867 6.44 -34.73 -11.46
CA THR A 867 6.17 -35.55 -12.64
C THR A 867 7.39 -35.60 -13.52
N VAL A 868 7.62 -36.76 -14.10
CA VAL A 868 8.67 -36.95 -15.09
C VAL A 868 7.99 -37.09 -16.44
N MET A 869 8.39 -36.26 -17.40
CA MET A 869 7.89 -36.31 -18.76
C MET A 869 9.00 -36.84 -19.66
N GLU A 870 8.72 -37.98 -20.28
CA GLU A 870 9.65 -38.72 -21.10
C GLU A 870 9.52 -38.30 -22.58
N TRP A 871 10.66 -38.12 -23.25
CA TRP A 871 10.77 -37.72 -24.65
C TRP A 871 11.77 -38.59 -25.39
N GLY A 872 11.71 -38.60 -26.73
CA GLY A 872 12.65 -39.34 -27.56
C GLY A 872 12.26 -40.80 -27.73
N ASP A 873 13.25 -41.69 -27.77
CA ASP A 873 13.06 -43.10 -28.10
C ASP A 873 12.35 -43.88 -26.98
N ASP A 874 11.48 -44.85 -27.35
CA ASP A 874 10.84 -45.74 -26.37
C ASP A 874 11.80 -46.85 -25.94
N VAL A 875 12.13 -46.88 -24.65
CA VAL A 875 13.04 -47.87 -24.06
C VAL A 875 12.37 -49.19 -23.66
N ARG A 876 11.03 -49.26 -23.66
CA ARG A 876 10.29 -50.48 -23.26
C ARG A 876 10.63 -51.71 -24.10
N PRO A 877 10.75 -51.62 -25.44
CA PRO A 877 11.09 -52.79 -26.27
C PRO A 877 12.48 -53.38 -25.96
N ILE A 878 13.40 -52.57 -25.42
CA ILE A 878 14.79 -52.97 -25.12
C ILE A 878 15.01 -53.26 -23.63
N SER A 879 13.94 -53.38 -22.83
CA SER A 879 14.05 -53.61 -21.38
C SER A 879 14.76 -54.92 -21.01
N GLU A 880 14.71 -55.91 -21.89
CA GLU A 880 15.40 -57.20 -21.71
C GLU A 880 16.74 -57.30 -22.43
N ASP A 881 17.16 -56.25 -23.13
CA ASP A 881 18.48 -56.18 -23.77
C ASP A 881 19.52 -55.56 -22.83
N ALA A 882 20.80 -55.90 -23.05
CA ALA A 882 21.92 -55.32 -22.31
C ALA A 882 22.25 -53.92 -22.83
N ALA A 883 22.25 -52.93 -21.94
CA ALA A 883 22.42 -51.52 -22.27
C ALA A 883 23.33 -50.77 -21.27
N VAL A 884 24.11 -49.81 -21.77
CA VAL A 884 24.78 -48.82 -20.93
C VAL A 884 24.01 -47.50 -21.00
N VAL A 885 23.61 -47.00 -19.83
CA VAL A 885 22.85 -45.77 -19.67
C VAL A 885 23.79 -44.66 -19.24
N ILE A 886 23.84 -43.60 -20.04
CA ILE A 886 24.62 -42.41 -19.79
C ILE A 886 23.64 -41.27 -19.51
N ALA A 887 23.66 -40.70 -18.30
CA ALA A 887 22.78 -39.60 -17.95
C ALA A 887 23.57 -38.34 -17.57
N ASN A 888 23.14 -37.15 -17.97
CA ASN A 888 23.71 -35.90 -17.46
C ASN A 888 23.45 -35.76 -15.93
N HIS A 889 24.28 -34.98 -15.23
CA HIS A 889 24.21 -34.90 -13.77
C HIS A 889 24.14 -33.46 -13.24
N GLN A 890 22.93 -32.97 -13.08
CA GLN A 890 22.63 -31.62 -12.62
C GLN A 890 22.57 -31.52 -11.08
N ALA A 891 21.96 -32.47 -10.39
CA ALA A 891 21.75 -32.44 -8.94
C ALA A 891 21.50 -33.83 -8.32
N THR A 892 21.37 -33.89 -6.98
CA THR A 892 21.08 -35.14 -6.27
C THR A 892 19.71 -35.73 -6.61
N GLY A 893 18.75 -34.92 -7.04
CA GLY A 893 17.42 -35.39 -7.46
C GLY A 893 17.41 -36.20 -8.77
N ASP A 894 18.49 -36.16 -9.57
CA ASP A 894 18.57 -36.89 -10.85
C ASP A 894 18.40 -38.40 -10.65
N VAL A 895 18.94 -38.93 -9.56
CA VAL A 895 18.83 -40.35 -9.20
C VAL A 895 17.38 -40.71 -8.93
N CYS A 896 16.64 -39.88 -8.20
CA CYS A 896 15.22 -40.10 -7.93
C CYS A 896 14.37 -39.97 -9.20
N THR A 897 14.72 -39.04 -10.09
CA THR A 897 14.10 -38.91 -11.42
C THR A 897 14.25 -40.20 -12.23
N LEU A 898 15.46 -40.77 -12.30
CA LEU A 898 15.72 -42.02 -13.02
C LEU A 898 14.99 -43.22 -12.38
N MET A 899 14.98 -43.32 -11.05
CA MET A 899 14.22 -44.35 -10.34
C MET A 899 12.73 -44.24 -10.63
N MET A 900 12.21 -43.02 -10.76
CA MET A 900 10.79 -42.77 -11.03
C MET A 900 10.38 -43.14 -12.46
N CYS A 901 11.11 -42.68 -13.49
CA CYS A 901 10.73 -42.96 -14.87
C CYS A 901 11.06 -44.38 -15.34
N LEU A 902 12.04 -45.05 -14.75
CA LEU A 902 12.36 -46.42 -15.16
C LEU A 902 11.51 -47.49 -14.44
N GLN A 903 10.78 -47.11 -13.38
CA GLN A 903 10.05 -48.04 -12.51
C GLN A 903 9.02 -48.90 -13.26
N ASP A 904 8.39 -48.34 -14.30
CA ASP A 904 7.34 -48.97 -15.10
C ASP A 904 7.86 -49.63 -16.39
N LYS A 905 9.16 -49.50 -16.70
CA LYS A 905 9.79 -50.05 -17.92
C LYS A 905 10.15 -51.53 -17.77
N GLY A 906 9.16 -52.33 -17.40
CA GLY A 906 9.31 -53.79 -17.27
C GLY A 906 10.35 -54.18 -16.22
N THR A 907 11.46 -54.78 -16.67
CA THR A 907 12.48 -55.40 -15.80
C THR A 907 13.73 -54.54 -15.65
N VAL A 908 13.75 -53.33 -16.22
CA VAL A 908 14.90 -52.41 -16.19
C VAL A 908 15.40 -52.17 -14.76
N VAL A 909 14.54 -51.76 -13.83
CA VAL A 909 14.92 -51.50 -12.42
C VAL A 909 15.35 -52.77 -11.67
N ARG A 910 14.83 -53.93 -12.06
CA ARG A 910 15.25 -55.21 -11.47
C ARG A 910 16.67 -55.58 -11.88
N LYS A 911 17.07 -55.24 -13.11
CA LYS A 911 18.33 -55.66 -13.73
C LYS A 911 19.34 -54.51 -13.89
N MET A 912 19.10 -53.37 -13.26
CA MET A 912 20.02 -52.23 -13.32
C MET A 912 21.21 -52.43 -12.38
N MET A 913 22.33 -51.79 -12.71
CA MET A 913 23.53 -51.70 -11.89
C MET A 913 24.00 -50.25 -11.91
N TRP A 914 24.27 -49.69 -10.73
CA TRP A 914 24.71 -48.31 -10.60
C TRP A 914 26.23 -48.20 -10.51
N LEU A 915 26.79 -47.20 -11.21
CA LEU A 915 28.13 -46.69 -10.93
C LEU A 915 28.01 -45.40 -10.10
N MET A 916 28.35 -45.50 -8.82
CA MET A 916 28.13 -44.44 -7.84
C MET A 916 29.45 -43.96 -7.21
N ASP A 917 29.47 -42.75 -6.69
CA ASP A 917 30.63 -42.26 -5.92
C ASP A 917 30.84 -43.08 -4.64
N HIS A 918 32.11 -43.35 -4.30
CA HIS A 918 32.48 -44.12 -3.11
C HIS A 918 31.86 -43.62 -1.79
N VAL A 919 31.53 -42.34 -1.67
CA VAL A 919 30.87 -41.79 -0.47
C VAL A 919 29.49 -42.44 -0.23
N PHE A 920 28.78 -42.86 -1.27
CA PHE A 920 27.45 -43.48 -1.12
C PHE A 920 27.47 -44.82 -0.38
N LYS A 921 28.62 -45.50 -0.34
CA LYS A 921 28.80 -46.77 0.37
C LYS A 921 28.43 -46.68 1.85
N TYR A 922 28.58 -45.51 2.46
CA TYR A 922 28.32 -45.28 3.89
C TYR A 922 26.87 -44.86 4.20
N THR A 923 25.97 -44.89 3.22
CA THR A 923 24.55 -44.57 3.41
C THR A 923 23.72 -45.84 3.57
N ASN A 924 22.48 -45.72 4.06
CA ASN A 924 21.57 -46.87 4.18
C ASN A 924 21.34 -47.57 2.82
N PHE A 925 21.26 -46.79 1.72
CA PHE A 925 21.20 -47.33 0.36
C PHE A 925 22.54 -47.93 -0.09
N GLY A 926 23.67 -47.48 0.47
CA GLY A 926 24.98 -48.06 0.22
C GLY A 926 25.07 -49.54 0.60
N LEU A 927 24.43 -49.95 1.71
CA LEU A 927 24.33 -51.35 2.11
C LEU A 927 23.53 -52.17 1.09
N VAL A 928 22.39 -51.65 0.65
CA VAL A 928 21.55 -52.29 -0.38
C VAL A 928 22.33 -52.44 -1.68
N SER A 929 23.01 -51.39 -2.13
CA SER A 929 23.84 -51.38 -3.34
C SER A 929 25.01 -52.36 -3.28
N LEU A 930 25.68 -52.51 -2.12
CA LEU A 930 26.72 -53.54 -1.93
C LEU A 930 26.17 -54.96 -2.08
N ILE A 931 24.98 -55.21 -1.52
CA ILE A 931 24.30 -56.50 -1.62
C ILE A 931 23.85 -56.75 -3.06
N HIS A 932 23.30 -55.74 -3.73
CA HIS A 932 22.80 -55.79 -5.11
C HIS A 932 23.91 -56.03 -6.14
N GLY A 933 25.11 -55.50 -5.86
CA GLY A 933 26.29 -55.66 -6.72
C GLY A 933 26.61 -54.42 -7.53
N ASP A 934 26.18 -53.25 -7.07
CA ASP A 934 26.55 -51.96 -7.64
C ASP A 934 28.04 -51.66 -7.45
N PHE A 935 28.60 -50.80 -8.31
CA PHE A 935 30.01 -50.45 -8.27
C PHE A 935 30.23 -49.04 -7.71
N PHE A 936 31.11 -48.95 -6.70
CA PHE A 936 31.50 -47.69 -6.07
C PHE A 936 32.84 -47.20 -6.59
N ILE A 937 32.83 -46.10 -7.37
CA ILE A 937 34.04 -45.50 -7.93
C ILE A 937 34.59 -44.40 -7.02
N ARG A 938 35.89 -44.47 -6.71
CA ARG A 938 36.58 -43.41 -5.98
C ARG A 938 37.10 -42.35 -6.94
N GLN A 939 36.62 -41.11 -6.79
CA GLN A 939 37.07 -39.98 -7.62
C GLN A 939 38.47 -39.49 -7.22
N GLY A 940 39.28 -39.11 -8.22
CA GLY A 940 40.59 -38.48 -8.01
C GLY A 940 41.62 -38.90 -9.06
N LYS A 941 42.63 -38.05 -9.33
CA LYS A 941 43.74 -38.38 -10.25
C LYS A 941 44.55 -39.62 -9.80
N PRO A 942 44.89 -39.83 -8.51
CA PRO A 942 45.78 -40.92 -8.08
C PRO A 942 45.19 -42.33 -8.21
N HIS A 943 43.86 -42.45 -8.23
CA HIS A 943 43.18 -43.74 -8.22
C HIS A 943 42.54 -44.08 -9.57
N ARG A 944 42.59 -43.17 -10.55
CA ARG A 944 41.83 -43.27 -11.81
C ARG A 944 42.09 -44.59 -12.53
N ASP A 945 43.35 -44.95 -12.77
CA ASP A 945 43.70 -46.13 -13.56
C ASP A 945 43.42 -47.43 -12.80
N LYS A 946 43.70 -47.45 -11.48
CA LYS A 946 43.40 -48.59 -10.60
C LYS A 946 41.89 -48.86 -10.51
N GLN A 947 41.06 -47.83 -10.48
CA GLN A 947 39.61 -47.97 -10.40
C GLN A 947 39.00 -48.53 -11.70
N LEU A 948 39.61 -48.26 -12.85
CA LEU A 948 39.17 -48.82 -14.14
C LEU A 948 39.45 -50.33 -14.23
N ILE A 949 40.57 -50.80 -13.67
CA ILE A 949 40.88 -52.24 -13.55
C ILE A 949 39.87 -52.90 -12.61
N LEU A 950 39.62 -52.30 -11.44
CA LEU A 950 38.65 -52.82 -10.47
C LEU A 950 37.22 -52.86 -11.04
N LEU A 951 36.86 -51.90 -11.90
CA LEU A 951 35.57 -51.91 -12.60
C LEU A 951 35.47 -53.11 -13.53
N LYS A 952 36.53 -53.41 -14.30
CA LYS A 952 36.56 -54.58 -15.18
C LYS A 952 36.37 -55.87 -14.38
N ASP A 953 37.17 -56.07 -13.34
CA ASP A 953 37.11 -57.26 -12.48
C ASP A 953 35.72 -57.42 -11.82
N HIS A 954 35.08 -56.29 -11.46
CA HIS A 954 33.73 -56.28 -10.88
C HIS A 954 32.65 -56.67 -11.90
N LEU A 955 32.76 -56.21 -13.15
CA LEU A 955 31.85 -56.62 -14.22
C LEU A 955 31.97 -58.12 -14.49
N ASP A 956 33.19 -58.64 -14.62
CA ASP A 956 33.44 -60.07 -14.84
C ASP A 956 32.85 -60.93 -13.70
N LYS A 957 32.91 -60.44 -12.46
CA LYS A 957 32.46 -61.17 -11.27
C LYS A 957 30.95 -61.09 -11.01
N TYR A 958 30.33 -59.93 -11.19
CA TYR A 958 28.98 -59.65 -10.68
C TYR A 958 27.93 -59.31 -11.75
N TYR A 959 28.33 -58.87 -12.94
CA TYR A 959 27.37 -58.46 -13.97
C TYR A 959 26.61 -59.67 -14.53
N HIS A 960 27.33 -60.68 -15.03
CA HIS A 960 26.72 -61.89 -15.59
C HIS A 960 26.15 -62.81 -14.51
N SER A 961 26.84 -62.97 -13.37
CA SER A 961 26.44 -63.90 -12.30
C SER A 961 25.18 -63.48 -11.54
N ARG A 962 24.67 -62.26 -11.77
CA ARG A 962 23.47 -61.71 -11.11
C ARG A 962 22.39 -61.22 -12.09
N ASP A 963 22.47 -61.65 -13.36
CA ASP A 963 21.55 -61.25 -14.45
C ASP A 963 21.32 -59.72 -14.53
N ARG A 964 22.41 -58.94 -14.40
CA ARG A 964 22.35 -57.48 -14.60
C ARG A 964 22.49 -57.18 -16.09
N LYS A 965 21.72 -56.19 -16.55
CA LYS A 965 21.62 -55.83 -17.97
C LYS A 965 21.83 -54.34 -18.23
N TRP A 966 21.47 -53.47 -17.28
CA TRP A 966 21.45 -52.02 -17.49
C TRP A 966 22.47 -51.33 -16.59
N ILE A 967 23.54 -50.77 -17.14
CA ILE A 967 24.57 -50.10 -16.34
C ILE A 967 24.38 -48.59 -16.39
N VAL A 968 24.04 -47.96 -15.27
CA VAL A 968 23.77 -46.51 -15.19
C VAL A 968 24.99 -45.75 -14.68
N LEU A 969 25.44 -44.75 -15.44
CA LEU A 969 26.56 -43.89 -15.08
C LEU A 969 26.35 -42.42 -15.48
N PHE A 970 26.96 -41.53 -14.70
CA PHE A 970 26.98 -40.09 -14.96
C PHE A 970 28.36 -39.67 -15.49
N PRO A 971 28.51 -39.34 -16.79
CA PRO A 971 29.81 -39.14 -17.43
C PRO A 971 30.50 -37.85 -16.97
N GLU A 972 29.78 -36.95 -16.30
CA GLU A 972 30.33 -35.71 -15.72
C GLU A 972 31.32 -35.98 -14.56
N GLY A 973 31.18 -37.14 -13.90
CA GLY A 973 32.00 -37.50 -12.74
C GLY A 973 31.78 -36.57 -11.54
N GLY A 974 30.55 -36.08 -11.36
CA GLY A 974 30.08 -35.19 -10.30
C GLY A 974 29.06 -34.18 -10.82
N PHE A 975 28.36 -33.48 -9.91
CA PHE A 975 27.32 -32.51 -10.29
C PHE A 975 27.88 -31.36 -11.16
N LEU A 976 27.12 -30.95 -12.18
CA LEU A 976 27.44 -29.86 -13.10
C LEU A 976 27.96 -28.61 -12.38
N ARG A 977 27.26 -28.17 -11.32
CA ARG A 977 27.65 -26.97 -10.53
C ARG A 977 29.10 -27.03 -10.03
N LYS A 978 29.60 -28.22 -9.67
CA LYS A 978 30.97 -28.41 -9.15
C LYS A 978 32.01 -28.62 -10.25
N ARG A 979 31.60 -28.95 -11.48
CA ARG A 979 32.49 -29.39 -12.57
C ARG A 979 32.51 -28.47 -13.79
N ARG A 980 31.50 -27.60 -13.93
CA ARG A 980 31.32 -26.69 -15.08
C ARG A 980 32.54 -25.82 -15.35
N GLU A 981 33.06 -25.15 -14.33
CA GLU A 981 34.20 -24.23 -14.47
C GLU A 981 35.48 -24.96 -14.90
N THR A 982 35.83 -26.07 -14.24
CA THR A 982 37.00 -26.87 -14.62
C THR A 982 36.87 -27.47 -16.03
N SER A 983 35.66 -27.90 -16.41
CA SER A 983 35.38 -28.41 -17.76
C SER A 983 35.52 -27.31 -18.82
N GLN A 984 35.00 -26.12 -18.56
CA GLN A 984 35.08 -24.97 -19.48
C GLN A 984 36.52 -24.50 -19.66
N SER A 985 37.32 -24.46 -18.58
CA SER A 985 38.75 -24.17 -18.65
C SER A 985 39.52 -25.22 -19.45
N PHE A 986 39.21 -26.50 -19.29
CA PHE A 986 39.80 -27.57 -20.11
C PHE A 986 39.38 -27.45 -21.59
N SER A 987 38.12 -27.10 -21.85
CA SER A 987 37.59 -26.90 -23.20
C SER A 987 38.32 -25.77 -23.94
N LYS A 988 38.49 -24.63 -23.26
CA LYS A 988 39.22 -23.47 -23.77
C LYS A 988 40.69 -23.78 -24.04
N LYS A 989 41.33 -24.59 -23.19
CA LYS A 989 42.74 -24.99 -23.34
C LYS A 989 42.98 -25.94 -24.51
N ASN A 990 42.00 -26.78 -24.87
CA ASN A 990 42.15 -27.84 -25.87
C ASN A 990 41.31 -27.62 -27.14
N ASN A 991 40.76 -26.41 -27.35
CA ASN A 991 39.90 -26.07 -28.50
C ASN A 991 38.70 -27.03 -28.69
N LEU A 992 38.05 -27.41 -27.58
CA LEU A 992 36.84 -28.23 -27.57
C LEU A 992 35.57 -27.37 -27.41
N PRO A 993 34.37 -27.90 -27.75
CA PRO A 993 33.10 -27.16 -27.66
C PRO A 993 32.82 -26.61 -26.25
N PHE A 994 32.47 -25.31 -26.16
CA PHE A 994 32.16 -24.66 -24.88
C PHE A 994 30.75 -25.02 -24.40
N LEU A 995 30.66 -26.06 -23.56
CA LEU A 995 29.37 -26.56 -23.05
C LEU A 995 28.92 -25.79 -21.79
N LYS A 996 27.62 -25.47 -21.73
CA LYS A 996 26.99 -24.67 -20.65
C LYS A 996 26.10 -25.48 -19.72
N HIS A 997 25.34 -26.41 -20.28
CA HIS A 997 24.30 -27.19 -19.59
C HIS A 997 24.75 -28.62 -19.22
N VAL A 998 25.92 -29.04 -19.71
CA VAL A 998 26.59 -30.31 -19.40
C VAL A 998 28.10 -30.06 -19.35
N THR A 999 28.86 -31.02 -18.83
CA THR A 999 30.33 -31.01 -18.92
C THR A 999 30.83 -31.94 -20.03
N LEU A 1000 32.08 -31.75 -20.45
CA LEU A 1000 32.72 -32.69 -21.38
C LEU A 1000 32.77 -34.09 -20.73
N PRO A 1001 32.30 -35.15 -21.42
CA PRO A 1001 32.12 -36.46 -20.82
C PRO A 1001 33.47 -37.11 -20.49
N ARG A 1002 33.53 -37.79 -19.35
CA ARG A 1002 34.68 -38.63 -18.98
C ARG A 1002 34.49 -40.02 -19.56
N MET A 1003 35.32 -40.39 -20.53
CA MET A 1003 35.14 -41.63 -21.29
C MET A 1003 35.65 -42.90 -20.60
N GLY A 1004 36.52 -42.81 -19.59
CA GLY A 1004 37.24 -43.97 -19.06
C GLY A 1004 36.36 -45.14 -18.59
N ALA A 1005 35.33 -44.89 -17.77
CA ALA A 1005 34.44 -45.95 -17.30
C ALA A 1005 33.56 -46.52 -18.44
N THR A 1006 33.03 -45.64 -19.30
CA THR A 1006 32.24 -46.03 -20.47
C THR A 1006 33.04 -46.87 -21.46
N GLU A 1007 34.30 -46.53 -21.72
CA GLU A 1007 35.20 -47.30 -22.59
C GLU A 1007 35.50 -48.69 -22.00
N VAL A 1008 35.72 -48.81 -20.70
CA VAL A 1008 35.93 -50.11 -20.04
C VAL A 1008 34.68 -50.98 -20.15
N ILE A 1009 33.49 -50.42 -19.92
CA ILE A 1009 32.21 -51.14 -20.07
C ILE A 1009 32.03 -51.62 -21.51
N LEU A 1010 32.21 -50.73 -22.49
CA LEU A 1010 32.07 -51.07 -23.92
C LEU A 1010 33.10 -52.10 -24.38
N LYS A 1011 34.34 -52.04 -23.87
CA LYS A 1011 35.40 -53.00 -24.20
C LYS A 1011 35.19 -54.37 -23.56
N SER A 1012 34.66 -54.39 -22.34
CA SER A 1012 34.50 -55.64 -21.57
C SER A 1012 33.22 -56.38 -21.96
N LEU A 1013 32.14 -55.65 -22.26
CA LEU A 1013 30.81 -56.22 -22.53
C LEU A 1013 30.33 -56.05 -23.97
N GLY A 1014 30.98 -55.23 -24.81
CA GLY A 1014 30.57 -55.02 -26.19
C GLY A 1014 30.79 -56.23 -27.10
N PRO A 1015 30.17 -56.27 -28.30
CA PRO A 1015 30.37 -57.34 -29.26
C PRO A 1015 31.84 -57.40 -29.69
N GLN A 1016 32.47 -58.59 -29.57
CA GLN A 1016 33.81 -58.82 -30.09
C GLN A 1016 33.80 -58.62 -31.61
N GLN A 1017 34.63 -57.71 -32.12
CA GLN A 1017 34.91 -57.66 -33.56
C GLN A 1017 35.80 -58.86 -33.91
N GLU A 1018 35.20 -59.90 -34.49
CA GLU A 1018 35.96 -60.86 -35.29
C GLU A 1018 36.39 -60.16 -36.58
N ASN A 1019 37.64 -59.69 -36.63
CA ASN A 1019 38.30 -59.41 -37.88
C ASN A 1019 38.83 -60.73 -38.48
N GLY A 1020 38.11 -61.26 -39.47
CA GLY A 1020 38.70 -62.03 -40.56
C GLY A 1020 38.37 -63.53 -40.65
N SER A 1021 37.70 -63.87 -41.76
CA SER A 1021 37.63 -65.16 -42.46
C SER A 1021 36.43 -66.11 -42.18
N LEU A 1022 35.96 -66.67 -43.30
CA LEU A 1022 34.75 -67.48 -43.50
C LEU A 1022 34.81 -68.85 -42.83
N ALA A 1023 33.69 -69.29 -42.23
CA ALA A 1023 33.28 -70.70 -42.27
C ALA A 1023 31.76 -70.80 -42.15
N ALA A 1024 31.15 -71.41 -43.17
CA ALA A 1024 29.77 -71.87 -43.16
C ALA A 1024 29.62 -73.11 -42.27
N GLY A 1025 28.47 -73.29 -41.61
CA GLY A 1025 28.11 -74.58 -41.01
C GLY A 1025 27.18 -74.50 -39.80
N ASP A 1026 25.94 -74.93 -40.03
CA ASP A 1026 24.96 -75.52 -39.11
C ASP A 1026 24.41 -74.77 -37.89
N ALA A 1027 23.14 -74.38 -38.07
CA ALA A 1027 22.18 -74.23 -37.00
C ALA A 1027 21.94 -75.59 -36.31
N THR A 1028 22.32 -75.70 -35.04
CA THR A 1028 21.50 -76.20 -33.91
C THR A 1028 22.40 -76.68 -32.76
N ARG A 1029 22.69 -75.77 -31.82
CA ARG A 1029 22.97 -75.99 -30.38
C ARG A 1029 23.84 -74.85 -29.85
N SER A 1030 23.19 -73.82 -29.31
CA SER A 1030 23.82 -72.87 -28.39
C SER A 1030 22.71 -72.24 -27.55
N ALA A 1031 22.33 -72.94 -26.49
CA ALA A 1031 21.64 -72.33 -25.37
C ALA A 1031 22.46 -71.12 -24.89
N SER A 1032 21.87 -69.94 -25.03
CA SER A 1032 22.21 -68.64 -24.43
C SER A 1032 23.70 -68.31 -24.20
N LYS A 1033 24.51 -68.15 -25.26
CA LYS A 1033 25.60 -67.16 -25.17
C LYS A 1033 24.93 -65.79 -25.05
N SER A 1034 25.07 -65.14 -23.88
CA SER A 1034 24.44 -63.84 -23.64
C SER A 1034 24.85 -62.88 -24.74
N LYS A 1035 23.88 -62.35 -25.50
CA LYS A 1035 24.12 -61.23 -26.43
C LYS A 1035 24.83 -60.14 -25.61
N GLY A 1036 26.07 -59.81 -25.95
CA GLY A 1036 26.84 -58.75 -25.29
C GLY A 1036 26.09 -57.41 -25.36
N LEU A 1037 26.64 -56.35 -24.77
CA LEU A 1037 26.03 -55.02 -24.73
C LEU A 1037 25.52 -54.60 -26.11
N GLN A 1038 24.20 -54.43 -26.24
CA GLN A 1038 23.52 -54.19 -27.52
C GLN A 1038 23.19 -52.71 -27.72
N TRP A 1039 23.03 -51.94 -26.63
CA TRP A 1039 22.56 -50.56 -26.69
C TRP A 1039 23.39 -49.60 -25.82
N VAL A 1040 23.53 -48.36 -26.29
CA VAL A 1040 23.94 -47.18 -25.52
C VAL A 1040 22.74 -46.26 -25.44
N ILE A 1041 22.29 -45.96 -24.23
CA ILE A 1041 21.12 -45.12 -23.99
C ILE A 1041 21.63 -43.81 -23.39
N ASP A 1042 21.46 -42.72 -24.13
CA ASP A 1042 21.78 -41.38 -23.67
C ASP A 1042 20.53 -40.70 -23.12
N ILE A 1043 20.57 -40.33 -21.85
CA ILE A 1043 19.47 -39.72 -21.11
C ILE A 1043 19.85 -38.28 -20.76
N THR A 1044 19.04 -37.34 -21.24
CA THR A 1044 19.14 -35.93 -20.85
C THR A 1044 18.00 -35.56 -19.90
N ILE A 1045 18.37 -35.27 -18.65
CA ILE A 1045 17.50 -34.74 -17.60
C ILE A 1045 17.55 -33.21 -17.66
N ALA A 1046 16.43 -32.60 -17.98
CA ALA A 1046 16.27 -31.15 -18.06
C ALA A 1046 15.28 -30.66 -16.98
N TYR A 1047 15.73 -29.67 -16.20
CA TYR A 1047 14.90 -29.00 -15.21
C TYR A 1047 14.36 -27.69 -15.76
N THR A 1048 13.08 -27.44 -15.52
CA THR A 1048 12.41 -26.19 -15.87
C THR A 1048 13.19 -24.97 -15.34
N LYS A 1049 13.44 -23.99 -16.22
CA LYS A 1049 14.20 -22.75 -15.93
C LYS A 1049 15.65 -22.98 -15.44
N ALA A 1050 16.27 -24.12 -15.78
CA ALA A 1050 17.62 -24.48 -15.35
C ALA A 1050 17.81 -24.42 -13.81
N LYS A 1051 16.78 -24.82 -13.04
CA LYS A 1051 16.82 -24.90 -11.57
C LYS A 1051 16.76 -26.36 -11.12
N PRO A 1052 17.90 -27.06 -11.00
CA PRO A 1052 17.94 -28.45 -10.55
C PRO A 1052 17.29 -28.66 -9.18
N MET A 1053 16.75 -29.85 -8.96
CA MET A 1053 16.14 -30.26 -7.69
C MET A 1053 17.11 -31.13 -6.91
N ASP A 1054 17.29 -30.82 -5.63
CA ASP A 1054 18.02 -31.67 -4.70
C ASP A 1054 17.10 -32.72 -4.07
N ILE A 1055 17.72 -33.73 -3.45
CA ILE A 1055 17.00 -34.78 -2.73
C ILE A 1055 16.14 -34.25 -1.58
N GLN A 1056 16.52 -33.12 -0.96
CA GLN A 1056 15.71 -32.47 0.07
C GLN A 1056 14.39 -31.94 -0.49
N THR A 1057 14.41 -31.38 -1.71
CA THR A 1057 13.20 -30.99 -2.44
C THR A 1057 12.28 -32.20 -2.70
N TRP A 1058 12.85 -33.37 -2.99
CA TRP A 1058 12.10 -34.62 -3.18
C TRP A 1058 11.43 -35.12 -1.89
N ILE A 1059 12.13 -35.00 -0.76
CA ILE A 1059 11.64 -35.48 0.55
C ILE A 1059 10.61 -34.51 1.16
N LEU A 1060 10.93 -33.23 1.21
CA LEU A 1060 10.13 -32.22 1.94
C LEU A 1060 9.09 -31.54 1.05
N ALA A 1061 9.28 -31.61 -0.27
CA ALA A 1061 8.38 -31.04 -1.26
C ALA A 1061 8.04 -29.55 -1.06
N TYR A 1062 9.04 -28.76 -0.67
CA TYR A 1062 8.90 -27.31 -0.48
C TYR A 1062 8.90 -26.52 -1.81
N ARG A 1063 9.24 -27.16 -2.94
CA ARG A 1063 9.01 -26.58 -4.27
C ARG A 1063 7.62 -26.99 -4.75
N SER A 1064 6.98 -26.09 -5.51
CA SER A 1064 5.73 -26.42 -6.19
C SER A 1064 5.93 -27.63 -7.10
N PRO A 1065 4.91 -28.49 -7.28
CA PRO A 1065 4.89 -29.52 -8.31
C PRO A 1065 5.46 -29.00 -9.63
N THR A 1066 6.43 -29.71 -10.17
CA THR A 1066 7.14 -29.33 -11.39
C THR A 1066 7.36 -30.56 -12.24
N VAL A 1067 7.46 -30.33 -13.55
CA VAL A 1067 7.82 -31.35 -14.52
C VAL A 1067 9.33 -31.35 -14.68
N THR A 1068 9.93 -32.53 -14.58
CA THR A 1068 11.31 -32.79 -15.03
C THR A 1068 11.21 -33.53 -16.36
N HIS A 1069 11.90 -33.02 -17.37
CA HIS A 1069 11.90 -33.65 -18.69
C HIS A 1069 13.08 -34.61 -18.80
N VAL A 1070 12.82 -35.81 -19.32
CA VAL A 1070 13.82 -36.85 -19.52
C VAL A 1070 13.76 -37.26 -20.97
N HIS A 1071 14.82 -36.97 -21.72
CA HIS A 1071 14.91 -37.31 -23.13
C HIS A 1071 15.81 -38.53 -23.34
N TYR A 1072 15.31 -39.56 -24.03
CA TYR A 1072 16.02 -40.79 -24.34
C TYR A 1072 16.52 -40.79 -25.79
N ARG A 1073 17.76 -41.22 -26.00
CA ARG A 1073 18.30 -41.59 -27.31
C ARG A 1073 18.94 -42.96 -27.24
N CYS A 1074 18.48 -43.89 -28.06
CA CYS A 1074 18.94 -45.27 -28.08
C CYS A 1074 19.82 -45.53 -29.30
N PHE A 1075 21.09 -45.88 -29.05
CA PHE A 1075 22.05 -46.18 -30.10
C PHE A 1075 22.45 -47.66 -30.06
N PRO A 1076 22.39 -48.40 -31.18
CA PRO A 1076 22.90 -49.76 -31.21
C PRO A 1076 24.43 -49.75 -31.12
N THR A 1077 25.01 -50.63 -30.31
CA THR A 1077 26.48 -50.70 -30.09
C THR A 1077 27.28 -51.05 -31.35
N SER A 1078 26.64 -51.64 -32.36
CA SER A 1078 27.21 -51.89 -33.69
C SER A 1078 27.49 -50.59 -34.48
N ARG A 1079 26.74 -49.52 -34.22
CA ARG A 1079 26.99 -48.17 -34.75
C ARG A 1079 27.79 -47.38 -33.71
N ARG A 1080 29.10 -47.64 -33.62
CA ARG A 1080 29.99 -46.85 -32.74
C ARG A 1080 29.82 -45.35 -33.02
N PRO A 1081 29.54 -44.49 -32.02
CA PRO A 1081 29.69 -43.06 -32.20
C PRO A 1081 31.17 -42.79 -32.52
N LYS A 1082 31.48 -42.33 -33.74
CA LYS A 1082 32.84 -41.89 -34.08
C LYS A 1082 33.20 -40.71 -33.17
N ARG A 1083 34.49 -40.51 -32.89
CA ARG A 1083 35.05 -39.46 -32.00
C ARG A 1083 34.48 -38.03 -32.20
N SER A 1084 33.82 -37.76 -33.33
CA SER A 1084 33.16 -36.50 -33.69
C SER A 1084 31.69 -36.38 -33.27
N SER A 1085 30.98 -37.46 -32.91
CA SER A 1085 29.52 -37.40 -32.61
C SER A 1085 29.17 -37.15 -31.14
N PHE A 1086 30.17 -36.79 -30.31
CA PHE A 1086 29.96 -36.17 -28.99
C PHE A 1086 30.10 -34.64 -29.05
N GLN A 1087 30.23 -34.05 -30.25
CA GLN A 1087 30.06 -32.61 -30.43
C GLN A 1087 28.57 -32.30 -30.29
N GLY A 1088 28.27 -31.40 -29.37
CA GLY A 1088 26.91 -31.12 -28.92
C GLY A 1088 25.98 -30.71 -30.05
N ASP A 1089 25.03 -31.58 -30.35
CA ASP A 1089 23.71 -31.13 -30.74
C ASP A 1089 23.00 -30.66 -29.46
N ASP A 1090 22.63 -29.38 -29.47
CA ASP A 1090 22.04 -28.59 -28.39
C ASP A 1090 20.89 -29.32 -27.64
N PRO A 1091 20.96 -29.46 -26.29
CA PRO A 1091 19.79 -29.69 -25.44
C PRO A 1091 19.20 -28.39 -24.88
#